data_AF-A0A7X7MJF9-F1
#
_entry.id   AF-A0A7X7MJF9-F1
#
_cell.length_a   1.000
_cell.length_b   1.000
_cell.length_c   1.000
_cell.angle_alpha   90.00
_cell.angle_beta   90.00
_cell.angle_gamma   90.00
#
_symmetry.space_group_name_H-M   'P 1'
#
loop_
_entity.id
_entity.type
_entity.pdbx_description
1 polymer ?
#
loop_
_entity_poly.entity_id
_entity_poly.type
_entity_poly.pdbx_seq_one_letter_code
_entity_poly.pdbx_strand_id
1 'polypeptide(L)'
;GNPKSYWGSDIKDPAVKPPHWLLFDFGREITCNTITLDLVRCTFSDSMTLAINVFRLEYEENGDFKTIAECKGLLSEYRQALKSKDLSALYNVRMPELRQVFQFKPVKTSKIRLVVMDHIARLDEMTVAFENEQAPAPKARPKTAPIDDGVLRFSFAPEDAELYPGFVRGEFKSASKIYYSNRGENELVRRYLARGTGDATFTVPVKPGIYRVMVIGGDLRAPTPGAKLVINGDSMTIPPNFENVFFWDERTVEATDAIRIDAQGDWLVNAVLIANLEAAEAYDTAVNRLVIGPDFHHLKLDPQPSNKQPPALSVQERETGYVFYTPSLQQRIFPFTAPLDSQKAAAVSATAAGNTSKAISIAAYALKHIPGFAVKVRAPALNGVILPTSIHPIRCWPQRTGHKGAARTYFKVPEMLDDNHAAFLEAATSRQYYILVDVPKGTSPGLYTGSVEIAGSGITPRSIPLNFTVHPFDLDQLDNKQYAAMYMSDRIRGGIAVAPSRFTPEEQLSMDRERLADMRKHNMNSVVFPPVRYLNKEQFETVYLAVNQRLDEAGFPRLPMPYHNQQLNPQIVEEIKEIVTRTGLREILFYPVDEPHFDKRHIADVMYPMVKTVPGVRTYSTVSQQDVDSFGKSLDFRCYMVGKTLYHFEPERILADCQRDGAHFWWYTNAAREYPDCTRYKAGFFQYKCQATGQLYWAYDHLQNDPFNDFDSTNDHLSIIYVGTKIHSTIQWEGIREGLDDLRYAYLLDDLVAAAPVDSPEAKFGKAVQERVLAETVTDLDVFKEKFGEDIAIHQQCIWEPEKFDALRDAIIQAILKLKQPGAR
;
A
#
# COMPACT_ATOMS: atom_id res chain seq x y z
N GLY A 1 -9.94 -20.54 -6.49
CA GLY A 1 -11.05 -19.76 -5.93
C GLY A 1 -11.71 -20.55 -4.81
N ASN A 2 -12.19 -19.88 -3.76
CA ASN A 2 -12.67 -20.46 -2.50
C ASN A 2 -13.70 -21.61 -2.69
N PRO A 3 -13.46 -22.83 -2.18
CA PRO A 3 -14.27 -24.02 -2.46
C PRO A 3 -15.59 -24.14 -1.68
N LYS A 4 -16.22 -23.02 -1.27
CA LYS A 4 -17.39 -23.03 -0.36
C LYS A 4 -18.69 -22.43 -0.91
N SER A 5 -18.72 -21.95 -2.16
CA SER A 5 -19.95 -21.46 -2.79
C SER A 5 -20.52 -22.55 -3.71
N TYR A 6 -21.65 -23.13 -3.33
CA TYR A 6 -22.31 -24.17 -4.10
C TYR A 6 -23.49 -23.56 -4.86
N TRP A 7 -23.32 -23.43 -6.18
CA TRP A 7 -24.30 -23.03 -7.21
C TRP A 7 -24.59 -21.53 -7.37
N GLY A 8 -24.21 -20.98 -8.52
CA GLY A 8 -24.66 -19.66 -9.00
C GLY A 8 -24.61 -19.57 -10.53
N SER A 9 -25.54 -18.83 -11.14
CA SER A 9 -25.42 -18.37 -12.54
C SER A 9 -24.64 -17.06 -12.57
N ASP A 10 -23.61 -16.95 -13.40
CA ASP A 10 -22.90 -15.70 -13.69
C ASP A 10 -23.26 -15.25 -15.11
N ILE A 11 -24.18 -14.29 -15.23
CA ILE A 11 -24.64 -13.78 -16.54
C ILE A 11 -23.99 -12.41 -16.74
N LYS A 12 -22.83 -12.40 -17.41
CA LYS A 12 -22.05 -11.18 -17.68
C LYS A 12 -22.23 -10.63 -19.09
N ASP A 13 -22.90 -11.36 -19.98
CA ASP A 13 -23.08 -10.96 -21.36
C ASP A 13 -24.25 -9.95 -21.47
N PRO A 14 -23.99 -8.66 -21.78
CA PRO A 14 -25.03 -7.65 -21.90
C PRO A 14 -25.98 -7.88 -23.08
N ALA A 15 -25.66 -8.80 -24.01
CA ALA A 15 -26.57 -9.18 -25.09
C ALA A 15 -27.72 -10.07 -24.61
N VAL A 16 -27.55 -10.80 -23.50
CA VAL A 16 -28.59 -11.67 -22.94
C VAL A 16 -29.51 -10.83 -22.06
N LYS A 17 -30.76 -10.65 -22.48
CA LYS A 17 -31.76 -9.87 -21.72
C LYS A 17 -32.52 -10.76 -20.72
N PRO A 18 -32.90 -10.23 -19.55
CA PRO A 18 -33.80 -10.93 -18.63
C PRO A 18 -35.20 -11.14 -19.27
N PRO A 19 -36.02 -12.10 -18.79
CA PRO A 19 -35.78 -12.95 -17.62
C PRO A 19 -34.76 -14.05 -17.87
N HIS A 20 -33.93 -14.30 -16.86
CA HIS A 20 -33.10 -15.50 -16.76
C HIS A 20 -33.73 -16.47 -15.76
N TRP A 21 -33.39 -17.76 -15.81
CA TRP A 21 -33.85 -18.68 -14.77
C TRP A 21 -32.83 -19.76 -14.42
N LEU A 22 -32.78 -20.08 -13.13
CA LEU A 22 -32.12 -21.29 -12.60
C LEU A 22 -33.20 -22.34 -12.37
N LEU A 23 -33.14 -23.45 -13.10
CA LEU A 23 -34.08 -24.57 -12.99
C LEU A 23 -33.47 -25.69 -12.13
N PHE A 24 -34.19 -26.07 -11.09
CA PHE A 24 -33.94 -27.24 -10.27
C PHE A 24 -34.91 -28.34 -10.69
N ASP A 25 -34.40 -29.33 -11.42
CA ASP A 25 -35.15 -30.52 -11.80
C ASP A 25 -34.76 -31.67 -10.88
N PHE A 26 -35.71 -32.15 -10.08
CA PHE A 26 -35.47 -33.22 -9.11
C PHE A 26 -35.51 -34.62 -9.74
N GLY A 27 -35.94 -34.73 -11.01
CA GLY A 27 -36.14 -36.01 -11.71
C GLY A 27 -37.24 -36.89 -11.12
N ARG A 28 -37.93 -36.42 -10.07
CA ARG A 28 -39.04 -37.09 -9.39
C ARG A 28 -39.95 -36.06 -8.73
N GLU A 29 -41.20 -36.43 -8.48
CA GLU A 29 -42.11 -35.60 -7.69
C GLU A 29 -41.64 -35.55 -6.23
N ILE A 30 -41.61 -34.34 -5.69
CA ILE A 30 -41.25 -34.03 -4.32
C ILE A 30 -42.35 -33.20 -3.67
N THR A 31 -42.54 -33.33 -2.36
CA THR A 31 -43.32 -32.37 -1.58
C THR A 31 -42.36 -31.42 -0.87
N CYS A 32 -42.50 -30.12 -1.13
CA CYS A 32 -41.69 -29.08 -0.49
C CYS A 32 -42.58 -27.93 -0.02
N ASN A 33 -42.11 -27.21 1.00
CA ASN A 33 -42.84 -26.09 1.60
C ASN A 33 -41.95 -24.91 1.99
N THR A 34 -40.63 -25.04 1.81
CA THR A 34 -39.65 -24.03 2.18
C THR A 34 -38.58 -23.90 1.12
N ILE A 35 -38.32 -22.67 0.69
CA ILE A 35 -37.19 -22.32 -0.16
C ILE A 35 -36.35 -21.28 0.57
N THR A 36 -35.04 -21.48 0.62
CA THR A 36 -34.08 -20.48 1.13
C THR A 36 -33.20 -20.02 -0.02
N LEU A 37 -33.07 -18.71 -0.17
CA LEU A 37 -32.08 -18.09 -1.06
C LEU A 37 -31.01 -17.42 -0.19
N ASP A 38 -29.79 -17.91 -0.28
CA ASP A 38 -28.62 -17.23 0.24
C ASP A 38 -28.04 -16.39 -0.91
N LEU A 39 -28.26 -15.08 -0.85
CA LEU A 39 -27.76 -14.13 -1.85
C LEU A 39 -26.26 -13.93 -1.69
N VAL A 40 -25.59 -13.55 -2.80
CA VAL A 40 -24.17 -13.21 -2.75
C VAL A 40 -23.92 -12.21 -1.65
N ARG A 41 -23.06 -12.59 -0.71
CA ARG A 41 -22.65 -11.69 0.36
C ARG A 41 -22.02 -10.46 -0.25
N CYS A 42 -22.70 -9.32 -0.09
CA CYS A 42 -22.24 -8.03 -0.62
C CYS A 42 -21.04 -7.54 0.18
N THR A 43 -19.89 -8.20 0.16
CA THR A 43 -18.72 -7.78 0.94
C THR A 43 -18.09 -6.51 0.36
N PHE A 44 -18.15 -6.33 -0.96
CA PHE A 44 -17.54 -5.21 -1.69
C PHE A 44 -18.56 -4.46 -2.57
N SER A 45 -18.20 -3.26 -3.06
CA SER A 45 -19.03 -2.44 -3.97
C SER A 45 -19.58 -3.25 -5.15
N ASP A 46 -18.73 -4.08 -5.76
CA ASP A 46 -19.07 -4.83 -6.97
C ASP A 46 -20.05 -5.97 -6.65
N SER A 47 -19.89 -6.61 -5.49
CA SER A 47 -20.81 -7.66 -5.05
C SER A 47 -22.22 -7.14 -4.77
N MET A 48 -22.37 -5.87 -4.36
CA MET A 48 -23.69 -5.28 -4.20
C MET A 48 -24.41 -5.07 -5.53
N THR A 49 -23.69 -4.83 -6.63
CA THR A 49 -24.26 -4.78 -7.99
C THR A 49 -24.66 -6.17 -8.47
N LEU A 50 -23.91 -7.20 -8.07
CA LEU A 50 -24.16 -8.59 -8.46
C LEU A 50 -25.26 -9.28 -7.64
N ALA A 51 -25.59 -8.81 -6.44
CA ALA A 51 -26.66 -9.41 -5.65
C ALA A 51 -28.03 -9.21 -6.32
N ILE A 52 -28.82 -10.30 -6.36
CA ILE A 52 -30.16 -10.31 -6.94
C ILE A 52 -31.04 -9.30 -6.21
N ASN A 53 -31.71 -8.46 -7.00
CA ASN A 53 -32.60 -7.42 -6.53
C ASN A 53 -34.06 -7.70 -6.94
N VAL A 54 -34.27 -8.28 -8.12
CA VAL A 54 -35.60 -8.53 -8.67
C VAL A 54 -35.70 -9.98 -9.14
N PHE A 55 -36.56 -10.76 -8.48
CA PHE A 55 -36.69 -12.19 -8.76
C PHE A 55 -38.07 -12.76 -8.43
N ARG A 56 -38.34 -13.96 -8.94
CA ARG A 56 -39.54 -14.73 -8.68
C ARG A 56 -39.22 -16.21 -8.52
N LEU A 57 -39.85 -16.85 -7.54
CA LEU A 57 -39.78 -18.29 -7.32
C LEU A 57 -41.03 -18.94 -7.90
N GLU A 58 -40.85 -20.02 -8.66
CA GLU A 58 -41.93 -20.72 -9.33
C GLU A 58 -41.77 -22.24 -9.20
N TYR A 59 -42.88 -22.97 -9.16
CA TYR A 59 -42.91 -24.44 -9.25
C TYR A 59 -43.72 -24.89 -10.47
N GLU A 60 -43.39 -26.06 -11.01
CA GLU A 60 -44.14 -26.66 -12.11
C GLU A 60 -45.35 -27.44 -11.57
N GLU A 61 -46.53 -27.18 -12.12
CA GLU A 61 -47.75 -27.96 -11.91
C GLU A 61 -48.45 -28.17 -13.26
N ASN A 62 -48.69 -29.43 -13.62
CA ASN A 62 -49.33 -29.79 -14.90
C ASN A 62 -48.66 -29.20 -16.15
N GLY A 63 -47.34 -28.99 -16.12
CA GLY A 63 -46.56 -28.42 -17.22
C GLY A 63 -46.47 -26.89 -17.24
N ASP A 64 -47.20 -26.19 -16.36
CA ASP A 64 -47.16 -24.74 -16.22
C ASP A 64 -46.42 -24.33 -14.94
N PHE A 65 -45.65 -23.23 -15.03
CA PHE A 65 -44.97 -22.68 -13.85
C PHE A 65 -45.87 -21.71 -13.10
N LYS A 66 -46.12 -22.00 -11.82
CA LYS A 66 -46.91 -21.17 -10.90
C LYS A 66 -46.00 -20.44 -9.91
N THR A 67 -46.34 -19.18 -9.62
CA THR A 67 -45.56 -18.33 -8.71
C THR A 67 -45.76 -18.72 -7.25
N ILE A 68 -44.66 -18.88 -6.53
CA ILE A 68 -44.59 -19.04 -5.08
C ILE A 68 -44.45 -17.66 -4.42
N ALA A 69 -43.45 -16.89 -4.85
CA ALA A 69 -43.10 -15.59 -4.28
C ALA A 69 -42.44 -14.70 -5.34
N GLU A 70 -42.64 -13.39 -5.27
CA GLU A 70 -42.04 -12.40 -6.16
C GLU A 70 -41.45 -11.25 -5.34
N CYS A 71 -40.21 -10.86 -5.64
CA CYS A 71 -39.52 -9.72 -5.06
C CYS A 71 -39.24 -8.69 -6.17
N LYS A 72 -39.73 -7.45 -5.99
CA LYS A 72 -39.65 -6.38 -7.00
C LYS A 72 -38.51 -5.38 -6.78
N GLY A 73 -37.65 -5.62 -5.81
CA GLY A 73 -36.56 -4.70 -5.48
C GLY A 73 -36.06 -4.84 -4.05
N LEU A 74 -35.39 -5.95 -3.75
CA LEU A 74 -34.88 -6.24 -2.41
C LEU A 74 -33.90 -5.17 -1.90
N LEU A 75 -32.98 -4.73 -2.76
CA LEU A 75 -31.89 -3.80 -2.48
C LEU A 75 -32.14 -2.39 -3.04
N SER A 76 -33.26 -2.15 -3.72
CA SER A 76 -33.53 -0.90 -4.44
C SER A 76 -33.46 0.33 -3.52
N GLU A 77 -34.16 0.29 -2.38
CA GLU A 77 -34.16 1.39 -1.40
C GLU A 77 -32.76 1.62 -0.83
N TYR A 78 -32.07 0.55 -0.45
CA TYR A 78 -30.70 0.60 0.06
C TYR A 78 -29.73 1.24 -0.94
N ARG A 79 -29.76 0.79 -2.20
CA ARG A 79 -28.93 1.34 -3.29
C ARG A 79 -29.24 2.81 -3.57
N GLN A 80 -30.51 3.22 -3.48
CA GLN A 80 -30.90 4.61 -3.66
C GLN A 80 -30.40 5.49 -2.51
N ALA A 81 -30.55 5.04 -1.27
CA ALA A 81 -30.10 5.75 -0.09
C ALA A 81 -28.58 5.95 -0.05
N LEU A 82 -27.78 4.95 -0.46
CA LEU A 82 -26.32 5.07 -0.56
C LEU A 82 -25.84 6.16 -1.55
N LYS A 83 -26.67 6.54 -2.50
CA LYS A 83 -26.40 7.63 -3.46
C LYS A 83 -26.98 8.97 -3.03
N SER A 84 -27.72 9.00 -1.92
CA SER A 84 -28.40 10.20 -1.44
C SER A 84 -27.42 11.16 -0.78
N LYS A 85 -27.62 12.46 -1.02
CA LYS A 85 -26.96 13.54 -0.25
C LYS A 85 -27.67 13.83 1.07
N ASP A 86 -28.89 13.33 1.28
CA ASP A 86 -29.58 13.42 2.56
C ASP A 86 -28.99 12.39 3.53
N LEU A 87 -28.37 12.89 4.60
CA LEU A 87 -27.76 12.07 5.65
C LEU A 87 -28.76 11.15 6.33
N SER A 88 -30.03 11.57 6.45
CA SER A 88 -31.06 10.74 7.06
C SER A 88 -31.37 9.51 6.21
N ALA A 89 -31.52 9.67 4.90
CA ALA A 89 -31.61 8.54 3.98
C ALA A 89 -30.33 7.68 4.02
N LEU A 90 -29.15 8.30 3.88
CA LEU A 90 -27.87 7.59 3.75
C LEU A 90 -27.50 6.72 4.97
N TYR A 91 -27.74 7.21 6.19
CA TYR A 91 -27.28 6.55 7.41
C TYR A 91 -28.35 5.80 8.19
N ASN A 92 -29.65 6.10 8.01
CA ASN A 92 -30.71 5.29 8.62
C ASN A 92 -31.10 4.07 7.78
N VAL A 93 -30.70 4.02 6.51
CA VAL A 93 -30.98 2.86 5.67
C VAL A 93 -30.24 1.64 6.19
N ARG A 94 -30.94 0.52 6.27
CA ARG A 94 -30.39 -0.76 6.71
C ARG A 94 -30.21 -1.68 5.54
N MET A 95 -29.12 -2.43 5.55
CA MET A 95 -28.94 -3.48 4.58
C MET A 95 -30.01 -4.56 4.81
N PRO A 96 -30.79 -4.95 3.79
CA PRO A 96 -31.75 -6.05 3.88
C PRO A 96 -31.05 -7.37 4.24
N GLU A 97 -31.76 -8.29 4.89
CA GLU A 97 -31.24 -9.64 5.13
C GLU A 97 -30.95 -10.32 3.78
N LEU A 98 -29.74 -10.85 3.60
CA LEU A 98 -29.36 -11.51 2.34
C LEU A 98 -29.76 -12.99 2.31
N ARG A 99 -30.19 -13.55 3.43
CA ARG A 99 -30.79 -14.88 3.51
C ARG A 99 -32.30 -14.72 3.49
N GLN A 100 -32.92 -15.04 2.35
CA GLN A 100 -34.36 -14.92 2.15
C GLN A 100 -35.02 -16.28 2.31
N VAL A 101 -35.86 -16.46 3.33
CA VAL A 101 -36.58 -17.72 3.61
C VAL A 101 -38.05 -17.57 3.24
N PHE A 102 -38.51 -18.41 2.32
CA PHE A 102 -39.88 -18.45 1.83
C PHE A 102 -40.57 -19.72 2.32
N GLN A 103 -41.50 -19.58 3.25
CA GLN A 103 -42.39 -20.66 3.69
C GLN A 103 -43.74 -20.54 2.99
N PHE A 104 -44.25 -21.63 2.43
CA PHE A 104 -45.48 -21.67 1.65
C PHE A 104 -46.24 -22.98 1.90
N LYS A 105 -47.49 -23.06 1.43
CA LYS A 105 -48.27 -24.30 1.52
C LYS A 105 -47.55 -25.42 0.78
N PRO A 106 -47.46 -26.66 1.33
CA PRO A 106 -46.79 -27.75 0.65
C PRO A 106 -47.27 -27.92 -0.79
N VAL A 107 -46.33 -27.94 -1.74
CA VAL A 107 -46.60 -28.18 -3.16
C VAL A 107 -45.92 -29.47 -3.58
N LYS A 108 -46.61 -30.23 -4.43
CA LYS A 108 -46.04 -31.39 -5.12
C LYS A 108 -45.54 -30.94 -6.49
N THR A 109 -44.27 -31.15 -6.77
CA THR A 109 -43.67 -30.75 -8.05
C THR A 109 -42.42 -31.58 -8.34
N SER A 110 -42.04 -31.67 -9.62
CA SER A 110 -40.73 -32.20 -10.02
C SER A 110 -39.71 -31.10 -10.33
N LYS A 111 -40.14 -29.84 -10.42
CA LYS A 111 -39.29 -28.72 -10.83
C LYS A 111 -39.62 -27.44 -10.09
N ILE A 112 -38.56 -26.74 -9.69
CA ILE A 112 -38.63 -25.38 -9.14
C ILE A 112 -37.69 -24.51 -9.95
N ARG A 113 -38.04 -23.25 -10.18
CA ARG A 113 -37.11 -22.29 -10.77
C ARG A 113 -37.08 -20.96 -10.05
N LEU A 114 -35.89 -20.37 -10.01
CA LEU A 114 -35.67 -18.97 -9.66
C LEU A 114 -35.57 -18.18 -10.96
N VAL A 115 -36.56 -17.32 -11.22
CA VAL A 115 -36.57 -16.39 -12.34
C VAL A 115 -35.95 -15.07 -11.88
N VAL A 116 -34.91 -14.62 -12.58
CA VAL A 116 -34.16 -13.40 -12.26
C VAL A 116 -34.42 -12.35 -13.33
N MET A 117 -34.83 -11.17 -12.91
CA MET A 117 -35.15 -10.04 -13.79
C MET A 117 -34.03 -9.01 -13.87
N ASP A 118 -32.97 -9.17 -13.06
CA ASP A 118 -31.77 -8.35 -13.14
C ASP A 118 -30.94 -8.70 -14.38
N HIS A 119 -30.31 -7.70 -15.00
CA HIS A 119 -29.38 -7.89 -16.12
C HIS A 119 -28.11 -8.66 -15.75
N ILE A 120 -27.66 -8.49 -14.50
CA ILE A 120 -26.56 -9.25 -13.91
C ILE A 120 -26.97 -9.60 -12.49
N ALA A 121 -26.75 -10.85 -12.14
CA ALA A 121 -27.16 -11.39 -10.86
C ALA A 121 -26.31 -12.60 -10.53
N ARG A 122 -26.05 -12.78 -9.24
CA ARG A 122 -25.42 -13.96 -8.68
C ARG A 122 -26.15 -14.36 -7.41
N LEU A 123 -26.18 -15.66 -7.19
CA LEU A 123 -26.73 -16.31 -6.00
C LEU A 123 -25.60 -17.15 -5.38
N ASP A 124 -25.49 -17.18 -4.04
CA ASP A 124 -24.54 -18.05 -3.35
C ASP A 124 -25.10 -19.47 -3.23
N GLU A 125 -26.37 -19.62 -2.84
CA GLU A 125 -27.04 -20.91 -2.72
C GLU A 125 -28.57 -20.77 -2.80
N MET A 126 -29.24 -21.80 -3.34
CA MET A 126 -30.69 -22.00 -3.21
C MET A 126 -30.95 -23.37 -2.59
N THR A 127 -31.61 -23.41 -1.45
CA THR A 127 -32.02 -24.64 -0.77
C THR A 127 -33.53 -24.82 -0.88
N VAL A 128 -33.96 -26.04 -1.23
CA VAL A 128 -35.37 -26.46 -1.20
C VAL A 128 -35.52 -27.54 -0.14
N ALA A 129 -36.33 -27.29 0.89
CA ALA A 129 -36.54 -28.26 1.98
C ALA A 129 -37.77 -29.15 1.74
N PHE A 130 -37.62 -30.44 1.99
CA PHE A 130 -38.68 -31.44 1.92
C PHE A 130 -39.51 -31.44 3.21
N GLU A 131 -40.76 -31.88 3.13
CA GLU A 131 -41.78 -31.81 4.22
C GLU A 131 -41.33 -32.40 5.58
N ASN A 132 -40.27 -33.21 5.64
CA ASN A 132 -39.72 -33.81 6.88
C ASN A 132 -38.34 -33.29 7.31
N GLU A 133 -37.73 -32.37 6.58
CA GLU A 133 -36.45 -31.76 6.97
C GLU A 133 -36.69 -30.30 7.32
N GLN A 134 -36.84 -30.01 8.62
CA GLN A 134 -36.68 -28.64 9.09
C GLN A 134 -35.29 -28.18 8.65
N ALA A 135 -35.23 -27.12 7.84
CA ALA A 135 -33.98 -26.43 7.59
C ALA A 135 -33.33 -26.16 8.96
N PRO A 136 -32.06 -26.54 9.18
CA PRO A 136 -31.43 -26.30 10.47
C PRO A 136 -31.57 -24.82 10.78
N ALA A 137 -32.17 -24.50 11.93
CA ALA A 137 -32.28 -23.13 12.39
C ALA A 137 -30.88 -22.50 12.31
N PRO A 138 -30.75 -21.27 11.79
CA PRO A 138 -29.46 -20.60 11.76
C PRO A 138 -28.85 -20.72 13.16
N LYS A 139 -27.64 -21.30 13.26
CA LYS A 139 -26.96 -21.43 14.54
C LYS A 139 -26.89 -20.04 15.15
N ALA A 140 -27.62 -19.82 16.24
CA ALA A 140 -27.51 -18.61 17.02
C ALA A 140 -26.02 -18.40 17.29
N ARG A 141 -25.48 -17.24 16.88
CA ARG A 141 -24.10 -16.91 17.25
C ARG A 141 -24.05 -16.91 18.77
N PRO A 142 -23.01 -17.51 19.38
CA PRO A 142 -22.93 -17.63 20.82
C PRO A 142 -23.05 -16.25 21.45
N LYS A 143 -23.94 -16.13 22.45
CA LYS A 143 -24.17 -14.90 23.20
C LYS A 143 -22.82 -14.34 23.69
N THR A 144 -22.70 -13.03 23.63
CA THR A 144 -21.55 -12.24 24.06
C THR A 144 -21.18 -12.56 25.51
N ALA A 145 -20.18 -13.41 25.72
CA ALA A 145 -19.49 -13.46 27.00
C ALA A 145 -18.59 -12.22 27.10
N PRO A 146 -18.58 -11.48 28.22
CA PRO A 146 -17.57 -10.46 28.46
C PRO A 146 -16.18 -11.11 28.46
N ILE A 147 -15.21 -10.44 27.82
CA ILE A 147 -13.81 -10.82 27.89
C ILE A 147 -13.19 -9.98 29.01
N ASP A 148 -12.79 -10.62 30.09
CA ASP A 148 -12.16 -9.96 31.24
C ASP A 148 -10.63 -10.04 31.10
N ASP A 149 -10.06 -9.19 30.25
CA ASP A 149 -8.63 -9.10 29.97
C ASP A 149 -8.09 -7.67 30.13
N GLY A 150 -8.83 -6.81 30.83
CA GLY A 150 -8.45 -5.41 31.07
C GLY A 150 -8.66 -4.46 29.90
N VAL A 151 -9.22 -4.93 28.77
CA VAL A 151 -9.51 -4.09 27.59
C VAL A 151 -11.00 -3.79 27.50
N LEU A 152 -11.36 -2.51 27.58
CA LEU A 152 -12.71 -2.02 27.32
C LEU A 152 -12.91 -1.85 25.81
N ARG A 153 -13.99 -2.43 25.28
CA ARG A 153 -14.25 -2.51 23.84
C ARG A 153 -15.63 -1.93 23.54
N PHE A 154 -15.66 -0.82 22.82
CA PHE A 154 -16.89 -0.12 22.48
C PHE A 154 -17.16 -0.18 20.98
N SER A 155 -18.37 -0.59 20.62
CA SER A 155 -18.90 -0.53 19.26
C SER A 155 -20.01 0.51 19.22
N PHE A 156 -20.00 1.37 18.21
CA PHE A 156 -21.05 2.37 18.02
C PHE A 156 -22.09 1.85 17.03
N ALA A 157 -23.01 1.03 17.57
CA ALA A 157 -24.00 0.29 16.79
C ALA A 157 -25.43 0.71 17.14
N PRO A 158 -26.40 0.48 16.23
CA PRO A 158 -27.83 0.64 16.54
C PRO A 158 -28.26 -0.11 17.82
N GLU A 159 -29.33 0.35 18.47
CA GLU A 159 -29.81 -0.22 19.74
C GLU A 159 -30.18 -1.70 19.66
N ASP A 160 -30.70 -2.14 18.53
CA ASP A 160 -31.13 -3.51 18.26
C ASP A 160 -30.03 -4.38 17.64
N ALA A 161 -28.81 -3.85 17.47
CA ALA A 161 -27.71 -4.58 16.89
C ALA A 161 -27.11 -5.63 17.85
N GLU A 162 -26.83 -6.81 17.33
CA GLU A 162 -26.02 -7.84 18.00
C GLU A 162 -24.53 -7.50 17.93
N LEU A 163 -23.90 -7.29 19.08
CA LEU A 163 -22.48 -6.92 19.17
C LEU A 163 -21.55 -8.14 19.10
N TYR A 164 -20.31 -7.89 18.68
CA TYR A 164 -19.26 -8.91 18.72
C TYR A 164 -18.89 -9.30 20.16
N PRO A 165 -18.51 -10.57 20.44
CA PRO A 165 -18.07 -10.99 21.77
C PRO A 165 -17.03 -10.06 22.40
N GLY A 166 -17.26 -9.67 23.65
CA GLY A 166 -16.42 -8.73 24.40
C GLY A 166 -16.70 -7.24 24.14
N PHE A 167 -17.48 -6.87 23.11
CA PHE A 167 -17.85 -5.48 22.85
C PHE A 167 -19.14 -5.08 23.58
N VAL A 168 -19.15 -3.85 24.09
CA VAL A 168 -20.34 -3.17 24.61
C VAL A 168 -20.70 -1.98 23.72
N ARG A 169 -21.93 -1.49 23.81
CA ARG A 169 -22.37 -0.35 23.01
C ARG A 169 -21.79 0.93 23.59
N GLY A 170 -21.13 1.72 22.74
CA GLY A 170 -20.72 3.09 23.07
C GLY A 170 -21.83 4.10 22.73
N GLU A 171 -21.91 5.20 23.48
CA GLU A 171 -22.90 6.25 23.26
C GLU A 171 -22.24 7.63 23.39
N PHE A 172 -22.14 8.35 22.26
CA PHE A 172 -21.76 9.76 22.28
C PHE A 172 -22.97 10.62 22.69
N LYS A 173 -22.75 11.56 23.60
CA LYS A 173 -23.74 12.58 23.97
C LYS A 173 -23.55 13.82 23.12
N SER A 174 -24.60 14.26 22.42
CA SER A 174 -24.58 15.45 21.59
C SER A 174 -25.90 16.22 21.70
N ALA A 175 -25.86 17.53 21.48
CA ALA A 175 -27.06 18.35 21.22
C ALA A 175 -27.56 18.18 19.76
N SER A 176 -26.68 17.71 18.87
CA SER A 176 -26.99 17.42 17.47
C SER A 176 -27.41 15.97 17.28
N LYS A 177 -28.07 15.69 16.16
CA LYS A 177 -28.49 14.32 15.81
C LYS A 177 -27.28 13.44 15.54
N ILE A 178 -27.29 12.24 16.11
CA ILE A 178 -26.35 11.16 15.80
C ILE A 178 -27.10 10.07 15.05
N TYR A 179 -26.54 9.65 13.92
CA TYR A 179 -27.03 8.54 13.13
C TYR A 179 -26.23 7.29 13.49
N TYR A 180 -26.92 6.17 13.71
CA TYR A 180 -26.31 4.87 13.93
C TYR A 180 -26.66 3.96 12.76
N SER A 181 -25.65 3.38 12.11
CA SER A 181 -25.87 2.57 10.90
C SER A 181 -25.27 1.18 11.04
N ASN A 182 -25.82 0.25 10.26
CA ASN A 182 -25.31 -1.10 10.06
C ASN A 182 -25.18 -1.37 8.56
N ARG A 183 -23.94 -1.52 8.09
CA ARG A 183 -23.61 -1.71 6.66
C ARG A 183 -23.65 -3.17 6.18
N GLY A 184 -24.12 -4.12 7.01
CA GLY A 184 -24.43 -5.48 6.58
C GLY A 184 -23.61 -6.60 7.24
N GLU A 185 -23.43 -7.72 6.56
CA GLU A 185 -22.84 -8.94 7.14
C GLU A 185 -21.33 -9.13 6.86
N ASN A 186 -20.70 -10.00 7.67
CA ASN A 186 -19.31 -10.49 7.67
C ASN A 186 -18.20 -9.59 8.26
N GLU A 187 -18.36 -8.27 8.27
CA GLU A 187 -17.41 -7.40 8.97
C GLU A 187 -17.80 -7.25 10.45
N LEU A 188 -16.87 -7.60 11.36
CA LEU A 188 -17.16 -7.74 12.80
C LEU A 188 -17.75 -6.46 13.40
N VAL A 189 -16.87 -5.51 13.69
CA VAL A 189 -17.20 -4.26 14.38
C VAL A 189 -17.28 -3.12 13.36
N ARG A 190 -16.54 -3.20 12.25
CA ARG A 190 -16.46 -2.18 11.18
C ARG A 190 -17.79 -1.93 10.46
N ARG A 191 -18.72 -2.89 10.50
CA ARG A 191 -20.06 -2.71 9.91
C ARG A 191 -20.91 -1.68 10.65
N TYR A 192 -20.60 -1.41 11.92
CA TYR A 192 -21.32 -0.48 12.77
C TYR A 192 -20.60 0.85 12.80
N LEU A 193 -21.39 1.93 12.83
CA LEU A 193 -20.86 3.28 12.96
C LEU A 193 -21.87 4.20 13.62
N ALA A 194 -21.34 5.20 14.33
CA ALA A 194 -22.02 6.43 14.67
C ALA A 194 -21.48 7.59 13.83
N ARG A 195 -22.40 8.46 13.42
CA ARG A 195 -22.14 9.64 12.60
C ARG A 195 -22.84 10.85 13.22
N GLY A 196 -22.09 11.85 13.68
CA GLY A 196 -22.64 13.06 14.28
C GLY A 196 -22.25 14.33 13.51
N THR A 197 -23.20 15.25 13.33
CA THR A 197 -23.02 16.50 12.56
C THR A 197 -22.68 17.72 13.43
N GLY A 198 -22.40 17.50 14.70
CA GLY A 198 -22.01 18.53 15.65
C GLY A 198 -21.22 17.92 16.80
N ASP A 199 -20.76 18.78 17.69
CA ASP A 199 -19.90 18.37 18.81
C ASP A 199 -20.56 17.29 19.66
N ALA A 200 -19.77 16.31 20.09
CA ALA A 200 -20.25 15.21 20.90
C ALA A 200 -19.18 14.71 21.87
N THR A 201 -19.59 14.15 23.00
CA THR A 201 -18.67 13.64 24.02
C THR A 201 -19.01 12.19 24.36
N PHE A 202 -18.00 11.33 24.34
CA PHE A 202 -18.04 9.97 24.88
C PHE A 202 -17.17 9.91 26.14
N THR A 203 -17.67 9.36 27.23
CA THR A 203 -16.98 9.33 28.52
C THR A 203 -17.04 7.94 29.12
N VAL A 204 -15.87 7.41 29.49
CA VAL A 204 -15.72 6.08 30.09
C VAL A 204 -15.06 6.23 31.45
N PRO A 205 -15.75 5.91 32.57
CA PRO A 205 -15.14 5.91 33.89
C PRO A 205 -13.99 4.91 33.96
N VAL A 206 -12.85 5.34 34.49
CA VAL A 206 -11.66 4.51 34.70
C VAL A 206 -10.99 4.86 36.03
N LYS A 207 -10.09 4.00 36.51
CA LYS A 207 -9.25 4.33 37.67
C LYS A 207 -8.13 5.30 37.25
N PRO A 208 -7.47 5.98 38.20
CA PRO A 208 -6.26 6.73 37.89
C PRO A 208 -5.22 5.83 37.21
N GLY A 209 -4.63 6.30 36.11
CA GLY A 209 -3.61 5.53 35.40
C GLY A 209 -3.27 6.08 34.01
N ILE A 210 -2.44 5.34 33.29
CA ILE A 210 -2.06 5.61 31.91
C ILE A 210 -2.80 4.61 31.02
N TYR A 211 -3.46 5.11 29.99
CA TYR A 211 -4.35 4.34 29.13
C TYR A 211 -3.98 4.50 27.66
N ARG A 212 -3.96 3.39 26.92
CA ARG A 212 -4.00 3.40 25.45
C ARG A 212 -5.44 3.47 24.98
N VAL A 213 -5.71 4.35 24.02
CA VAL A 213 -7.02 4.60 23.43
C VAL A 213 -6.89 4.51 21.91
N MET A 214 -7.50 3.49 21.30
CA MET A 214 -7.61 3.36 19.85
C MET A 214 -8.98 3.88 19.42
N VAL A 215 -9.02 4.64 18.32
CA VAL A 215 -10.26 4.97 17.62
C VAL A 215 -10.14 4.56 16.15
N ILE A 216 -11.20 3.97 15.61
CA ILE A 216 -11.30 3.61 14.18
C ILE A 216 -12.54 4.26 13.54
N GLY A 217 -12.35 4.81 12.35
CA GLY A 217 -13.39 5.45 11.55
C GLY A 217 -13.29 5.07 10.08
N GLY A 218 -14.42 4.68 9.50
CA GLY A 218 -14.58 4.28 8.11
C GLY A 218 -16.01 3.79 7.84
N ASP A 219 -16.38 3.69 6.57
CA ASP A 219 -17.69 3.19 6.16
C ASP A 219 -17.50 2.27 4.95
N LEU A 220 -18.03 1.04 5.03
CA LEU A 220 -17.93 0.03 3.97
C LEU A 220 -18.59 0.44 2.65
N ARG A 221 -19.48 1.45 2.67
CA ARG A 221 -20.43 1.72 1.58
C ARG A 221 -20.51 3.17 1.13
N ALA A 222 -19.95 4.10 1.91
CA ALA A 222 -19.99 5.51 1.60
C ALA A 222 -18.67 6.19 1.97
N PRO A 223 -18.29 7.28 1.29
CA PRO A 223 -17.23 8.16 1.77
C PRO A 223 -17.57 8.73 3.15
N THR A 224 -16.55 8.97 3.97
CA THR A 224 -16.69 9.44 5.34
C THR A 224 -16.21 10.87 5.51
N PRO A 225 -16.77 11.65 6.45
CA PRO A 225 -16.25 12.98 6.80
C PRO A 225 -14.98 12.93 7.66
N GLY A 226 -14.49 11.75 8.04
CA GLY A 226 -13.46 11.59 9.06
C GLY A 226 -13.97 11.90 10.47
N ALA A 227 -13.07 12.28 11.38
CA ALA A 227 -13.38 12.75 12.72
C ALA A 227 -12.21 13.58 13.29
N LYS A 228 -12.50 14.73 13.89
CA LYS A 228 -11.55 15.48 14.74
C LYS A 228 -11.90 15.22 16.19
N LEU A 229 -10.97 14.60 16.91
CA LEU A 229 -11.18 14.10 18.28
C LEU A 229 -10.16 14.71 19.24
N VAL A 230 -10.59 14.92 20.48
CA VAL A 230 -9.71 15.26 21.61
C VAL A 230 -9.92 14.23 22.72
N ILE A 231 -8.86 13.51 23.07
CA ILE A 231 -8.85 12.43 24.07
C ILE A 231 -8.06 12.93 25.28
N ASN A 232 -8.74 13.28 26.37
CA ASN A 232 -8.12 13.86 27.57
C ASN A 232 -7.12 15.01 27.26
N GLY A 233 -7.43 15.85 26.27
CA GLY A 233 -6.60 16.97 25.84
C GLY A 233 -5.62 16.67 24.69
N ASP A 234 -5.41 15.41 24.34
CA ASP A 234 -4.57 15.01 23.19
C ASP A 234 -5.40 14.95 21.90
N SER A 235 -4.88 15.49 20.81
CA SER A 235 -5.61 15.60 19.54
C SER A 235 -5.41 14.37 18.66
N MET A 236 -6.49 13.86 18.08
CA MET A 236 -6.51 12.78 17.11
C MET A 236 -7.35 13.18 15.91
N THR A 237 -6.88 12.86 14.70
CA THR A 237 -7.64 13.06 13.47
C THR A 237 -7.78 11.73 12.75
N ILE A 238 -9.03 11.35 12.48
CA ILE A 238 -9.37 10.35 11.47
C ILE A 238 -9.66 11.14 10.19
N PRO A 239 -8.91 10.93 9.08
CA PRO A 239 -9.12 11.69 7.86
C PRO A 239 -10.45 11.31 7.19
N PRO A 240 -11.03 12.21 6.37
CA PRO A 240 -12.05 11.83 5.40
C PRO A 240 -11.49 10.75 4.46
N ASN A 241 -12.25 9.69 4.26
CA ASN A 241 -11.83 8.54 3.47
C ASN A 241 -12.92 8.12 2.47
N PHE A 242 -12.50 7.43 1.41
CA PHE A 242 -13.41 6.78 0.47
C PHE A 242 -14.13 5.59 1.13
N GLU A 243 -15.17 5.07 0.48
CA GLU A 243 -15.82 3.87 0.96
C GLU A 243 -14.84 2.70 1.04
N ASN A 244 -15.04 1.83 2.03
CA ASN A 244 -14.20 0.67 2.33
C ASN A 244 -12.75 0.97 2.74
N VAL A 245 -12.42 2.22 3.07
CA VAL A 245 -11.13 2.60 3.67
C VAL A 245 -11.35 2.93 5.14
N PHE A 246 -10.61 2.27 6.04
CA PHE A 246 -10.71 2.48 7.47
C PHE A 246 -9.40 3.00 8.01
N PHE A 247 -9.46 4.21 8.55
CA PHE A 247 -8.32 4.75 9.27
C PHE A 247 -8.52 4.56 10.77
N TRP A 248 -7.44 4.21 11.45
CA TRP A 248 -7.41 4.09 12.89
C TRP A 248 -6.14 4.73 13.42
N ASP A 249 -6.20 5.21 14.65
CA ASP A 249 -5.05 5.79 15.32
C ASP A 249 -5.14 5.51 16.82
N GLU A 250 -4.02 5.67 17.51
CA GLU A 250 -3.87 5.39 18.93
C GLU A 250 -3.33 6.62 19.67
N ARG A 251 -3.84 6.88 20.86
CA ARG A 251 -3.25 7.83 21.82
C ARG A 251 -3.01 7.14 23.14
N THR A 252 -1.92 7.48 23.80
CA THR A 252 -1.69 7.08 25.19
C THR A 252 -1.82 8.31 26.05
N VAL A 253 -2.77 8.28 26.99
CA VAL A 253 -3.19 9.43 27.78
C VAL A 253 -3.22 9.08 29.26
N GLU A 254 -3.02 10.09 30.09
CA GLU A 254 -3.26 9.99 31.53
C GLU A 254 -4.74 10.22 31.82
N ALA A 255 -5.27 9.48 32.80
CA ALA A 255 -6.65 9.62 33.28
C ALA A 255 -6.67 9.60 34.81
N THR A 256 -7.52 10.44 35.41
CA THR A 256 -7.76 10.48 36.85
C THR A 256 -8.96 9.64 37.25
N ASP A 257 -10.06 9.79 36.52
CA ASP A 257 -11.38 9.22 36.83
C ASP A 257 -12.16 8.82 35.58
N ALA A 258 -11.81 9.37 34.42
CA ALA A 258 -12.42 9.01 33.15
C ALA A 258 -11.49 9.20 31.95
N ILE A 259 -11.76 8.44 30.90
CA ILE A 259 -11.34 8.75 29.52
C ILE A 259 -12.49 9.51 28.86
N ARG A 260 -12.21 10.74 28.43
CA ARG A 260 -13.14 11.60 27.71
C ARG A 260 -12.66 11.78 26.27
N ILE A 261 -13.54 11.48 25.32
CA ILE A 261 -13.33 11.66 23.88
C ILE A 261 -14.34 12.69 23.39
N ASP A 262 -13.86 13.89 23.05
CA ASP A 262 -14.67 14.95 22.47
C ASP A 262 -14.50 14.97 20.95
N ALA A 263 -15.58 14.73 20.22
CA ALA A 263 -15.64 14.86 18.77
C ALA A 263 -16.10 16.27 18.38
N GLN A 264 -15.45 16.87 17.39
CA GLN A 264 -15.67 18.26 16.96
C GLN A 264 -16.31 18.34 15.58
N GLY A 265 -17.43 19.04 15.48
CA GLY A 265 -18.15 19.26 14.23
C GLY A 265 -18.64 17.95 13.61
N ASP A 266 -18.13 17.63 12.43
CA ASP A 266 -18.55 16.48 11.64
C ASP A 266 -17.65 15.27 11.91
N TRP A 267 -18.24 14.15 12.35
CA TRP A 267 -17.46 12.99 12.73
C TRP A 267 -18.17 11.66 12.44
N LEU A 268 -17.37 10.61 12.20
CA LEU A 268 -17.79 9.22 12.10
C LEU A 268 -16.82 8.31 12.87
N VAL A 269 -17.36 7.44 13.74
CA VAL A 269 -16.59 6.48 14.55
C VAL A 269 -17.27 5.11 14.52
N ASN A 270 -16.51 4.04 14.31
CA ASN A 270 -17.00 2.66 14.36
C ASN A 270 -16.81 2.06 15.75
N ALA A 271 -15.61 2.22 16.32
CA ALA A 271 -15.24 1.61 17.58
C ALA A 271 -14.13 2.37 18.32
N VAL A 272 -14.10 2.12 19.64
CA VAL A 272 -13.09 2.62 20.57
C VAL A 272 -12.60 1.46 21.43
N LEU A 273 -11.27 1.30 21.53
CA LEU A 273 -10.64 0.38 22.49
C LEU A 273 -9.89 1.19 23.55
N ILE A 274 -10.06 0.83 24.82
CA ILE A 274 -9.38 1.49 25.94
C ILE A 274 -8.77 0.41 26.82
N ALA A 275 -7.48 0.50 27.12
CA ALA A 275 -6.82 -0.38 28.08
C ALA A 275 -5.82 0.39 28.92
N ASN A 276 -5.71 0.04 30.20
CA ASN A 276 -4.59 0.49 31.01
C ASN A 276 -3.29 -0.07 30.42
N LEU A 277 -2.19 0.64 30.57
CA LEU A 277 -0.89 0.23 30.03
C LEU A 277 -0.42 -1.15 30.56
N GLU A 278 -0.87 -1.56 31.75
CA GLU A 278 -0.63 -2.89 32.31
C GLU A 278 -1.24 -4.04 31.48
N ALA A 279 -2.25 -3.76 30.66
CA ALA A 279 -2.93 -4.71 29.78
C ALA A 279 -2.46 -4.62 28.31
N ALA A 280 -1.22 -4.17 28.06
CA ALA A 280 -0.70 -3.90 26.71
C ALA A 280 -0.80 -5.09 25.74
N GLU A 281 -0.51 -6.33 26.19
CA GLU A 281 -0.58 -7.52 25.32
C GLU A 281 -2.01 -7.84 24.88
N ALA A 282 -2.97 -7.76 25.81
CA ALA A 282 -4.39 -7.94 25.52
C ALA A 282 -4.92 -6.83 24.62
N TYR A 283 -4.45 -5.59 24.83
CA TYR A 283 -4.77 -4.45 23.98
C TYR A 283 -4.26 -4.64 22.56
N ASP A 284 -2.99 -4.97 22.37
CA ASP A 284 -2.40 -5.21 21.05
C ASP A 284 -3.14 -6.36 20.33
N THR A 285 -3.51 -7.42 21.06
CA THR A 285 -4.34 -8.51 20.53
C THR A 285 -5.73 -8.02 20.08
N ALA A 286 -6.36 -7.13 20.85
CA ALA A 286 -7.66 -6.56 20.52
C ALA A 286 -7.60 -5.62 19.30
N VAL A 287 -6.56 -4.77 19.23
CA VAL A 287 -6.26 -3.91 18.07
C VAL A 287 -6.05 -4.77 16.84
N ASN A 288 -5.16 -5.77 16.90
CA ASN A 288 -4.88 -6.67 15.78
C ASN A 288 -6.14 -7.38 15.29
N ARG A 289 -6.98 -7.89 16.20
CA ARG A 289 -8.26 -8.53 15.82
C ARG A 289 -9.23 -7.57 15.12
N LEU A 290 -9.22 -6.29 15.49
CA LEU A 290 -10.06 -5.25 14.88
C LEU A 290 -9.49 -4.74 13.54
N VAL A 291 -8.17 -4.65 13.42
CA VAL A 291 -7.45 -4.16 12.24
C VAL A 291 -7.30 -5.23 11.15
N ILE A 292 -7.02 -6.47 11.54
CA ILE A 292 -6.87 -7.61 10.62
C ILE A 292 -8.22 -8.21 10.27
N GLY A 293 -9.17 -8.21 11.22
CA GLY A 293 -10.50 -8.74 11.03
C GLY A 293 -10.60 -10.27 11.28
N PRO A 294 -11.54 -10.97 10.63
CA PRO A 294 -11.93 -12.33 10.98
C PRO A 294 -10.80 -13.37 10.83
N ASP A 295 -9.84 -13.12 9.93
CA ASP A 295 -8.75 -14.06 9.65
C ASP A 295 -7.62 -14.01 10.69
N PHE A 296 -7.66 -13.09 11.66
CA PHE A 296 -6.62 -12.93 12.68
C PHE A 296 -6.25 -14.24 13.38
N HIS A 297 -7.24 -15.08 13.72
CA HIS A 297 -7.01 -16.36 14.42
C HIS A 297 -6.29 -17.42 13.58
N HIS A 298 -6.17 -17.20 12.27
CA HIS A 298 -5.45 -18.07 11.34
C HIS A 298 -4.02 -17.61 11.08
N LEU A 299 -3.62 -16.47 11.65
CA LEU A 299 -2.29 -15.91 11.49
C LEU A 299 -1.38 -16.27 12.67
N LYS A 300 -0.11 -16.47 12.37
CA LYS A 300 0.94 -16.70 13.36
C LYS A 300 1.75 -15.42 13.56
N LEU A 301 1.96 -15.03 14.82
CA LEU A 301 2.89 -13.94 15.13
C LEU A 301 4.30 -14.34 14.68
N ASP A 302 5.00 -13.44 13.99
CA ASP A 302 6.35 -13.64 13.48
C ASP A 302 7.31 -12.56 14.03
N PRO A 303 7.88 -12.80 15.22
CA PRO A 303 8.76 -11.83 15.87
C PRO A 303 9.98 -11.49 15.02
N GLN A 304 10.08 -10.22 14.64
CA GLN A 304 11.21 -9.74 13.85
C GLN A 304 12.47 -9.55 14.72
N PRO A 305 13.67 -9.87 14.21
CA PRO A 305 14.91 -9.68 14.94
C PRO A 305 15.20 -8.19 15.18
N SER A 306 15.61 -7.84 16.40
CA SER A 306 16.10 -6.51 16.75
C SER A 306 16.91 -6.57 18.05
N ASN A 307 17.76 -5.57 18.28
CA ASN A 307 18.45 -5.42 19.56
C ASN A 307 17.44 -5.07 20.67
N LYS A 308 17.47 -5.80 21.78
CA LYS A 308 16.59 -5.59 22.94
C LYS A 308 17.34 -5.14 24.20
N GLN A 309 18.67 -5.18 24.18
CA GLN A 309 19.48 -4.82 25.33
C GLN A 309 19.95 -3.37 25.19
N PRO A 310 19.51 -2.45 26.06
CA PRO A 310 19.99 -1.07 26.03
C PRO A 310 21.47 -0.99 26.43
N PRO A 311 22.20 0.01 25.93
CA PRO A 311 23.61 0.18 26.22
C PRO A 311 23.79 0.74 27.64
N ALA A 312 25.05 0.85 28.08
CA ALA A 312 25.36 1.49 29.35
C ALA A 312 24.88 2.95 29.36
N LEU A 313 24.13 3.32 30.41
CA LEU A 313 23.57 4.65 30.57
C LEU A 313 24.57 5.59 31.25
N SER A 314 24.85 6.72 30.60
CA SER A 314 25.58 7.84 31.19
C SER A 314 24.75 8.56 32.26
N VAL A 315 25.41 9.37 33.08
CA VAL A 315 24.74 10.23 34.08
C VAL A 315 23.73 11.16 33.39
N GLN A 316 24.15 11.79 32.28
CA GLN A 316 23.29 12.68 31.51
C GLN A 316 22.03 11.97 31.00
N GLU A 317 22.12 10.74 30.50
CA GLU A 317 20.95 10.01 29.99
C GLU A 317 19.97 9.65 31.10
N ARG A 318 20.48 9.28 32.29
CA ARG A 318 19.63 9.02 33.46
C ARG A 318 18.88 10.29 33.89
N GLU A 319 19.53 11.44 33.83
CA GLU A 319 18.92 12.74 34.14
C GLU A 319 17.92 13.18 33.06
N THR A 320 18.26 13.00 31.77
CA THR A 320 17.38 13.39 30.66
C THR A 320 16.20 12.44 30.49
N GLY A 321 16.30 11.20 30.97
CA GLY A 321 15.21 10.22 30.95
C GLY A 321 15.03 9.49 29.61
N TYR A 322 15.94 9.67 28.65
CA TYR A 322 15.95 8.99 27.36
C TYR A 322 17.38 8.92 26.79
N VAL A 323 17.60 7.98 25.87
CA VAL A 323 18.81 7.84 25.04
C VAL A 323 18.48 8.32 23.63
N PHE A 324 19.22 9.32 23.14
CA PHE A 324 19.15 9.74 21.74
C PHE A 324 20.17 8.98 20.90
N TYR A 325 19.77 8.53 19.72
CA TYR A 325 20.64 7.77 18.83
C TYR A 325 20.29 7.98 17.35
N THR A 326 21.26 7.71 16.47
CA THR A 326 21.16 7.84 15.01
C THR A 326 21.33 6.46 14.37
N PRO A 327 20.26 5.68 14.17
CA PRO A 327 20.35 4.40 13.49
C PRO A 327 20.59 4.58 11.98
N SER A 328 21.03 3.51 11.30
CA SER A 328 21.06 3.49 9.84
C SER A 328 19.64 3.55 9.27
N LEU A 329 19.45 4.19 8.11
CA LEU A 329 18.20 4.18 7.35
C LEU A 329 17.75 2.77 6.94
N GLN A 330 18.69 1.81 6.90
CA GLN A 330 18.45 0.43 6.54
C GLN A 330 18.05 -0.43 7.75
N GLN A 331 18.19 0.08 8.97
CA GLN A 331 17.77 -0.60 10.17
C GLN A 331 16.29 -0.32 10.45
N ARG A 332 15.48 -1.38 10.57
CA ARG A 332 14.09 -1.27 11.03
C ARG A 332 14.06 -1.06 12.54
N ILE A 333 13.46 0.04 12.99
CA ILE A 333 13.35 0.38 14.41
C ILE A 333 11.92 0.13 14.87
N PHE A 334 11.73 -0.97 15.60
CA PHE A 334 10.49 -1.31 16.28
C PHE A 334 10.37 -0.59 17.62
N PRO A 335 9.16 -0.46 18.21
CA PRO A 335 8.99 0.09 19.56
C PRO A 335 9.87 -0.59 20.61
N PHE A 336 10.11 -1.89 20.53
CA PHE A 336 10.97 -2.62 21.48
C PHE A 336 12.48 -2.60 21.13
N THR A 337 12.89 -1.85 20.11
CA THR A 337 14.30 -1.78 19.70
C THR A 337 15.07 -0.91 20.69
N ALA A 338 16.11 -1.47 21.29
CA ALA A 338 17.05 -0.74 22.12
C ALA A 338 18.26 -0.27 21.29
N PRO A 339 18.82 0.92 21.56
CA PRO A 339 19.96 1.43 20.80
C PRO A 339 21.23 0.62 21.06
N LEU A 340 22.15 0.60 20.10
CA LEU A 340 23.53 0.17 20.34
C LEU A 340 24.36 1.33 20.89
N ASP A 341 25.43 1.04 21.62
CA ASP A 341 26.33 2.08 22.15
C ASP A 341 26.96 2.92 21.03
N SER A 342 27.30 2.28 19.90
CA SER A 342 27.82 2.92 18.69
C SER A 342 26.85 3.88 17.99
N GLN A 343 25.54 3.79 18.30
CA GLN A 343 24.52 4.63 17.68
C GLN A 343 24.23 5.89 18.49
N LYS A 344 24.72 5.96 19.74
CA LYS A 344 24.58 7.14 20.58
C LYS A 344 25.34 8.29 19.94
N ALA A 345 24.66 9.42 19.79
CA ALA A 345 25.20 10.57 19.09
C ALA A 345 25.00 11.86 19.89
N ALA A 346 26.04 12.69 19.96
CA ALA A 346 25.94 14.04 20.53
C ALA A 346 25.44 15.08 19.52
N ALA A 347 25.47 14.74 18.23
CA ALA A 347 25.02 15.55 17.11
C ALA A 347 24.53 14.66 15.98
N VAL A 348 23.62 15.18 15.15
CA VAL A 348 23.20 14.55 13.90
C VAL A 348 24.08 15.11 12.79
N SER A 349 24.68 14.24 11.97
CA SER A 349 25.50 14.65 10.84
C SER A 349 25.05 13.96 9.56
N ALA A 350 24.96 14.72 8.48
CA ALA A 350 24.64 14.18 7.15
C ALA A 350 25.27 15.04 6.07
N THR A 351 25.42 14.45 4.88
CA THR A 351 25.94 15.16 3.70
C THR A 351 25.13 14.83 2.47
N ALA A 352 25.10 15.75 1.51
CA ALA A 352 24.42 15.56 0.23
C ALA A 352 24.98 16.49 -0.85
N ALA A 353 24.86 16.06 -2.10
CA ALA A 353 25.09 16.89 -3.28
C ALA A 353 23.86 17.75 -3.57
N GLY A 354 24.04 18.81 -4.36
CA GLY A 354 22.90 19.57 -4.88
C GLY A 354 22.03 18.73 -5.83
N ASN A 355 20.76 19.13 -5.97
CA ASN A 355 19.73 18.41 -6.72
C ASN A 355 19.41 17.00 -6.15
N THR A 356 19.37 16.88 -4.82
CA THR A 356 19.05 15.62 -4.12
C THR A 356 18.11 15.87 -2.95
N SER A 357 17.55 14.79 -2.39
CA SER A 357 16.96 14.78 -1.05
C SER A 357 17.79 13.84 -0.19
N LYS A 358 18.02 14.17 1.08
CA LYS A 358 18.74 13.29 2.00
C LYS A 358 17.85 12.93 3.18
N ALA A 359 17.61 11.64 3.36
CA ALA A 359 17.00 11.11 4.57
C ALA A 359 18.05 10.96 5.68
N ILE A 360 17.62 11.21 6.92
CA ILE A 360 18.38 10.99 8.15
C ILE A 360 17.47 10.29 9.14
N SER A 361 17.93 9.19 9.72
CA SER A 361 17.21 8.51 10.79
C SER A 361 17.70 8.94 12.15
N ILE A 362 16.76 9.33 13.01
CA ILE A 362 17.01 9.59 14.43
C ILE A 362 15.99 8.82 15.26
N ALA A 363 16.34 8.49 16.49
CA ALA A 363 15.42 7.87 17.41
C ALA A 363 15.72 8.23 18.87
N ALA A 364 14.69 8.10 19.69
CA ALA A 364 14.79 8.25 21.14
C ALA A 364 14.26 6.98 21.82
N TYR A 365 15.07 6.40 22.70
CA TYR A 365 14.71 5.29 23.57
C TYR A 365 14.43 5.80 24.98
N ALA A 366 13.21 5.63 25.46
CA ALA A 366 12.77 6.16 26.74
C ALA A 366 13.21 5.29 27.93
N LEU A 367 13.72 5.94 28.98
CA LEU A 367 14.09 5.28 30.25
C LEU A 367 12.94 5.33 31.28
N LYS A 368 11.92 6.14 31.01
CA LYS A 368 10.69 6.31 31.79
C LYS A 368 9.57 6.76 30.86
N HIS A 369 8.33 6.78 31.34
CA HIS A 369 7.23 7.36 30.58
C HIS A 369 7.42 8.86 30.38
N ILE A 370 7.20 9.36 29.15
CA ILE A 370 7.36 10.78 28.80
C ILE A 370 6.08 11.26 28.10
N PRO A 371 5.12 11.85 28.84
CA PRO A 371 3.93 12.48 28.26
C PRO A 371 4.30 13.69 27.40
N GLY A 372 3.63 13.86 26.25
CA GLY A 372 3.86 15.00 25.35
C GLY A 372 5.28 15.06 24.77
N PHE A 373 5.92 13.91 24.59
CA PHE A 373 7.20 13.78 23.89
C PHE A 373 7.08 14.33 22.48
N ALA A 374 7.80 15.43 22.22
CA ALA A 374 7.79 16.17 20.97
C ALA A 374 9.21 16.28 20.42
N VAL A 375 9.35 16.01 19.13
CA VAL A 375 10.59 16.22 18.39
C VAL A 375 10.32 17.23 17.29
N LYS A 376 11.08 18.31 17.27
CA LYS A 376 11.04 19.34 16.22
C LYS A 376 12.41 19.46 15.57
N VAL A 377 12.42 19.89 14.31
CA VAL A 377 13.67 20.16 13.60
C VAL A 377 13.73 21.63 13.23
N ARG A 378 14.81 22.29 13.62
CA ARG A 378 15.23 23.57 13.06
C ARG A 378 16.06 23.27 11.82
N ALA A 379 15.51 23.67 10.67
CA ALA A 379 16.11 23.41 9.36
C ALA A 379 17.58 23.89 9.29
N PRO A 380 18.49 23.12 8.66
CA PRO A 380 19.87 23.55 8.46
C PRO A 380 19.94 24.83 7.64
N ALA A 381 20.76 25.78 8.09
CA ALA A 381 20.95 27.05 7.42
C ALA A 381 22.43 27.45 7.32
N LEU A 382 22.77 28.18 6.26
CA LEU A 382 24.08 28.80 6.04
C LEU A 382 23.88 30.17 5.39
N ASN A 383 24.44 31.22 5.97
CA ASN A 383 24.37 32.60 5.45
C ASN A 383 22.93 33.07 5.10
N GLY A 384 21.95 32.67 5.91
CA GLY A 384 20.54 33.02 5.70
C GLY A 384 19.78 32.13 4.70
N VAL A 385 20.47 31.25 3.97
CA VAL A 385 19.84 30.22 3.11
C VAL A 385 19.44 29.04 3.97
N ILE A 386 18.16 28.67 3.95
CA ILE A 386 17.58 27.56 4.71
C ILE A 386 17.29 26.40 3.74
N LEU A 387 17.70 25.19 4.08
CA LEU A 387 17.35 24.00 3.31
C LEU A 387 15.93 23.53 3.66
N PRO A 388 15.03 23.29 2.68
CA PRO A 388 13.72 22.72 2.95
C PRO A 388 13.87 21.42 3.75
N THR A 389 13.19 21.36 4.90
CA THR A 389 13.35 20.26 5.86
C THR A 389 11.99 19.85 6.39
N SER A 390 11.71 18.54 6.42
CA SER A 390 10.57 17.96 7.11
C SER A 390 11.01 16.88 8.10
N ILE A 391 10.13 16.55 9.06
CA ILE A 391 10.36 15.50 10.05
C ILE A 391 9.10 14.64 10.14
N HIS A 392 9.28 13.33 10.14
CA HIS A 392 8.20 12.34 10.09
C HIS A 392 8.46 11.22 11.10
N PRO A 393 7.62 11.03 12.13
CA PRO A 393 7.68 9.80 12.92
C PRO A 393 7.37 8.59 12.04
N ILE A 394 8.03 7.47 12.31
CA ILE A 394 7.75 6.21 11.61
C ILE A 394 6.64 5.46 12.31
N ARG A 395 5.52 5.28 11.62
CA ARG A 395 4.38 4.55 12.15
C ARG A 395 4.63 3.05 12.07
N CYS A 396 4.27 2.34 13.14
CA CYS A 396 4.33 0.89 13.21
C CYS A 396 2.93 0.30 13.34
N TRP A 397 2.56 -0.65 12.49
CA TRP A 397 1.22 -1.28 12.54
C TRP A 397 1.24 -2.74 12.08
N PRO A 398 0.14 -3.49 12.30
CA PRO A 398 0.08 -4.91 11.95
C PRO A 398 0.13 -5.11 10.44
N GLN A 399 1.13 -5.83 9.97
CA GLN A 399 1.33 -6.16 8.56
C GLN A 399 1.70 -7.60 8.37
N ARG A 400 1.54 -8.09 7.14
CA ARG A 400 1.90 -9.44 6.78
C ARG A 400 3.42 -9.55 6.66
N THR A 401 4.05 -10.41 7.44
CA THR A 401 5.49 -10.67 7.31
C THR A 401 5.72 -11.80 6.31
N GLY A 402 6.77 -11.69 5.50
CA GLY A 402 7.08 -12.66 4.43
C GLY A 402 6.52 -12.25 3.06
N HIS A 403 6.14 -13.23 2.24
CA HIS A 403 5.63 -12.96 0.88
C HIS A 403 4.21 -12.40 0.95
N LYS A 404 4.03 -11.12 0.55
CA LYS A 404 2.72 -10.46 0.50
C LYS A 404 1.71 -11.33 -0.27
N GLY A 405 0.50 -11.43 0.25
CA GLY A 405 -0.59 -12.22 -0.32
C GLY A 405 -0.68 -13.70 0.07
N ALA A 406 0.44 -14.38 0.34
CA ALA A 406 0.45 -15.80 0.66
C ALA A 406 0.82 -16.12 2.12
N ALA A 407 1.62 -15.26 2.75
CA ALA A 407 2.13 -15.51 4.09
C ALA A 407 1.03 -15.50 5.15
N ARG A 408 1.03 -16.48 6.06
CA ARG A 408 0.09 -16.56 7.19
C ARG A 408 0.71 -16.04 8.48
N THR A 409 1.64 -15.11 8.35
CA THR A 409 2.42 -14.54 9.43
C THR A 409 2.21 -13.04 9.48
N TYR A 410 2.29 -12.47 10.68
CA TYR A 410 2.14 -11.04 10.88
C TYR A 410 3.03 -10.51 11.99
N PHE A 411 3.31 -9.20 11.94
CA PHE A 411 3.98 -8.48 13.00
C PHE A 411 3.63 -6.99 12.95
N LYS A 412 3.91 -6.25 14.03
CA LYS A 412 3.81 -4.79 14.04
C LYS A 412 5.10 -4.21 13.45
N VAL A 413 5.07 -3.77 12.20
CA VAL A 413 6.27 -3.37 11.45
C VAL A 413 6.32 -1.86 11.20
N PRO A 414 7.51 -1.23 11.19
CA PRO A 414 7.67 0.16 10.80
C PRO A 414 7.52 0.30 9.28
N GLU A 415 6.75 1.29 8.82
CA GLU A 415 6.57 1.52 7.37
C GLU A 415 6.43 2.99 7.00
N MET A 416 5.37 3.66 7.46
CA MET A 416 4.95 4.96 6.92
C MET A 416 5.57 6.15 7.62
N LEU A 417 5.94 7.17 6.84
CA LEU A 417 6.34 8.49 7.30
C LEU A 417 5.07 9.30 7.64
N ASP A 418 4.72 9.31 8.92
CA ASP A 418 3.48 9.91 9.41
C ASP A 418 3.62 11.42 9.68
N ASP A 419 2.51 12.09 9.97
CA ASP A 419 2.49 13.50 10.35
C ASP A 419 3.01 13.68 11.78
N ASN A 420 3.97 14.58 11.95
CA ASN A 420 4.63 14.80 13.23
C ASN A 420 3.73 15.53 14.23
N HIS A 421 3.58 14.94 15.40
CA HIS A 421 2.86 15.49 16.54
C HIS A 421 3.52 15.05 17.84
N ALA A 422 3.25 15.78 18.93
CA ALA A 422 3.66 15.34 20.27
C ALA A 422 2.89 14.07 20.63
N ALA A 423 3.57 13.08 21.21
CA ALA A 423 2.97 11.81 21.59
C ALA A 423 3.48 11.38 22.96
N PHE A 424 2.83 10.41 23.57
CA PHE A 424 3.38 9.76 24.75
C PHE A 424 4.45 8.76 24.33
N LEU A 425 5.65 8.84 24.93
CA LEU A 425 6.70 7.84 24.73
C LEU A 425 6.78 6.93 25.95
N GLU A 426 6.52 5.64 25.74
CA GLU A 426 6.49 4.65 26.82
C GLU A 426 7.89 4.25 27.29
N ALA A 427 8.04 3.97 28.58
CA ALA A 427 9.29 3.46 29.14
C ALA A 427 9.74 2.18 28.41
N ALA A 428 11.05 2.05 28.21
CA ALA A 428 11.68 0.94 27.50
C ALA A 428 11.22 0.77 26.04
N THR A 429 10.75 1.85 25.40
CA THR A 429 10.42 1.85 23.97
C THR A 429 11.19 2.90 23.18
N SER A 430 11.37 2.64 21.88
CA SER A 430 11.93 3.56 20.89
C SER A 430 10.85 4.19 20.03
N ARG A 431 11.06 5.45 19.66
CA ARG A 431 10.32 6.11 18.58
C ARG A 431 11.31 6.67 17.55
N GLN A 432 11.15 6.23 16.31
CA GLN A 432 11.99 6.64 15.18
C GLN A 432 11.37 7.81 14.44
N TYR A 433 12.21 8.71 13.95
CA TYR A 433 11.85 9.81 13.07
C TYR A 433 12.78 9.85 11.86
N TYR A 434 12.21 10.15 10.69
CA TYR A 434 12.94 10.49 9.48
C TYR A 434 12.95 12.01 9.33
N ILE A 435 14.15 12.58 9.15
CA ILE A 435 14.32 13.96 8.71
C ILE A 435 14.65 13.91 7.22
N LEU A 436 13.86 14.59 6.41
CA LEU A 436 14.13 14.76 4.97
C LEU A 436 14.65 16.18 4.75
N VAL A 437 15.84 16.30 4.17
CA VAL A 437 16.46 17.58 3.80
C VAL A 437 16.61 17.62 2.29
N ASP A 438 15.85 18.51 1.64
CA ASP A 438 15.97 18.72 0.20
C ASP A 438 17.12 19.71 -0.08
N VAL A 439 18.01 19.36 -1.00
CA VAL A 439 19.12 20.22 -1.45
C VAL A 439 18.85 20.61 -2.90
N PRO A 440 18.28 21.80 -3.16
CA PRO A 440 18.04 22.28 -4.50
C PRO A 440 19.30 22.28 -5.38
N LYS A 441 19.10 22.23 -6.70
CA LYS A 441 20.20 22.36 -7.66
C LYS A 441 20.91 23.71 -7.47
N GLY A 442 22.24 23.71 -7.46
CA GLY A 442 23.04 24.92 -7.33
C GLY A 442 23.11 25.51 -5.92
N THR A 443 22.66 24.78 -4.89
CA THR A 443 22.87 25.17 -3.49
C THR A 443 24.37 25.34 -3.22
N SER A 444 24.74 26.44 -2.54
CA SER A 444 26.14 26.73 -2.22
C SER A 444 26.74 25.63 -1.32
N PRO A 445 27.96 25.16 -1.60
CA PRO A 445 28.61 24.18 -0.74
C PRO A 445 28.97 24.78 0.62
N GLY A 446 28.97 23.94 1.65
CA GLY A 446 29.34 24.35 3.00
C GLY A 446 28.61 23.58 4.09
N LEU A 447 28.94 23.92 5.33
CA LEU A 447 28.29 23.36 6.52
C LEU A 447 27.07 24.22 6.88
N TYR A 448 25.89 23.65 6.70
CA TYR A 448 24.61 24.18 7.16
C TYR A 448 24.34 23.66 8.58
N THR A 449 23.95 24.55 9.48
CA THR A 449 23.71 24.20 10.88
C THR A 449 22.24 24.36 11.24
N GLY A 450 21.67 23.35 11.88
CA GLY A 450 20.32 23.33 12.45
C GLY A 450 20.33 22.65 13.81
N SER A 451 19.16 22.21 14.27
CA SER A 451 19.06 21.43 15.51
C SER A 451 17.84 20.53 15.54
N VAL A 452 17.96 19.40 16.24
CA VAL A 452 16.84 18.57 16.66
C VAL A 452 16.47 18.95 18.10
N GLU A 453 15.25 19.42 18.29
CA GLU A 453 14.73 19.89 19.58
C GLU A 453 13.81 18.82 20.16
N ILE A 454 14.15 18.33 21.35
CA ILE A 454 13.40 17.30 22.05
C ILE A 454 12.85 17.89 23.36
N ALA A 455 11.55 17.75 23.57
CA ALA A 455 10.87 18.19 24.78
C ALA A 455 9.79 17.17 25.20
N GLY A 456 9.38 17.23 26.46
CA GLY A 456 8.34 16.36 27.02
C GLY A 456 8.20 16.56 28.53
N SER A 457 7.12 16.07 29.10
CA SER A 457 6.86 16.18 30.54
C SER A 457 7.81 15.28 31.31
N GLY A 458 8.40 15.82 32.39
CA GLY A 458 9.31 15.07 33.26
C GLY A 458 10.72 14.87 32.70
N ILE A 459 11.07 15.42 31.53
CA ILE A 459 12.43 15.39 30.98
C ILE A 459 13.01 16.79 30.83
N THR A 460 14.34 16.88 30.80
CA THR A 460 15.03 18.14 30.48
C THR A 460 15.02 18.34 28.96
N PRO A 461 14.47 19.46 28.42
CA PRO A 461 14.53 19.75 27.00
C PRO A 461 15.97 19.77 26.50
N ARG A 462 16.20 19.24 25.29
CA ARG A 462 17.53 19.27 24.65
C ARG A 462 17.44 19.79 23.23
N SER A 463 18.50 20.49 22.83
CA SER A 463 18.79 20.83 21.45
C SER A 463 20.04 20.08 21.03
N ILE A 464 19.89 19.20 20.05
CA ILE A 464 20.96 18.36 19.50
C ILE A 464 21.39 18.99 18.18
N PRO A 465 22.67 19.34 18.00
CA PRO A 465 23.13 19.97 16.75
C PRO A 465 22.83 19.10 15.53
N LEU A 466 22.35 19.72 14.45
CA LEU A 466 22.23 19.10 13.13
C LEU A 466 23.24 19.75 12.19
N ASN A 467 24.28 19.00 11.84
CA ASN A 467 25.37 19.42 10.96
C ASN A 467 25.15 18.82 9.57
N PHE A 468 24.80 19.64 8.59
CA PHE A 468 24.49 19.20 7.24
C PHE A 468 25.48 19.78 6.22
N THR A 469 26.30 18.94 5.59
CA THR A 469 27.29 19.42 4.61
C THR A 469 26.78 19.27 3.19
N VAL A 470 26.69 20.40 2.46
CA VAL A 470 26.42 20.40 1.02
C VAL A 470 27.74 20.28 0.25
N HIS A 471 27.85 19.27 -0.61
CA HIS A 471 29.03 19.03 -1.44
C HIS A 471 29.17 20.07 -2.57
N PRO A 472 30.40 20.32 -3.08
CA PRO A 472 30.66 21.30 -4.16
C PRO A 472 30.28 20.78 -5.55
N PHE A 473 29.22 19.98 -5.65
CA PHE A 473 28.69 19.48 -6.91
C PHE A 473 27.21 19.12 -6.80
N ASP A 474 26.53 19.16 -7.95
CA ASP A 474 25.19 18.63 -8.13
C ASP A 474 25.25 17.19 -8.67
N LEU A 475 24.19 16.43 -8.44
CA LEU A 475 23.91 15.19 -9.16
C LEU A 475 22.92 15.45 -10.29
N ASP A 476 23.24 15.01 -11.50
CA ASP A 476 22.30 15.06 -12.62
C ASP A 476 21.22 13.98 -12.47
N GLN A 477 20.09 14.20 -13.15
CA GLN A 477 19.00 13.22 -13.24
C GLN A 477 19.45 11.99 -14.06
N LEU A 478 18.81 10.85 -13.82
CA LEU A 478 19.13 9.59 -14.52
C LEU A 478 18.60 9.53 -15.96
N ASP A 479 17.90 10.57 -16.42
CA ASP A 479 17.14 10.64 -17.68
C ASP A 479 17.92 10.18 -18.93
N ASN A 480 19.25 10.35 -18.96
CA ASN A 480 20.12 9.94 -20.08
C ASN A 480 21.03 8.75 -19.78
N LYS A 481 20.92 8.14 -18.59
CA LYS A 481 21.84 7.09 -18.12
C LYS A 481 21.15 5.78 -17.77
N GLN A 482 19.93 5.84 -17.22
CA GLN A 482 19.23 4.67 -16.72
C GLN A 482 17.72 4.84 -16.88
N TYR A 483 17.04 3.80 -17.38
CA TYR A 483 15.58 3.77 -17.32
C TYR A 483 15.12 3.31 -15.92
N ALA A 484 14.28 4.11 -15.27
CA ALA A 484 13.69 3.80 -13.96
C ALA A 484 12.19 4.11 -14.00
N ALA A 485 11.36 3.08 -13.93
CA ALA A 485 9.92 3.23 -14.05
C ALA A 485 9.12 2.52 -12.97
N MET A 486 7.94 3.05 -12.74
CA MET A 486 6.95 2.52 -11.80
C MET A 486 5.69 2.09 -12.55
N TYR A 487 5.15 0.94 -12.15
CA TYR A 487 3.77 0.59 -12.42
C TYR A 487 2.87 1.37 -11.45
N MET A 488 1.74 1.87 -11.95
CA MET A 488 0.75 2.55 -11.13
C MET A 488 -0.66 2.29 -11.65
N SER A 489 -1.57 2.01 -10.73
CA SER A 489 -3.01 1.91 -10.97
C SER A 489 -3.66 1.57 -9.64
N ASP A 490 -4.30 2.55 -9.03
CA ASP A 490 -5.14 2.36 -7.85
C ASP A 490 -6.57 2.02 -8.29
N ARG A 491 -7.22 1.03 -7.66
CA ARG A 491 -8.63 0.71 -7.91
C ARG A 491 -9.58 1.86 -7.53
N ILE A 492 -9.22 2.64 -6.50
CA ILE A 492 -10.01 3.78 -6.04
C ILE A 492 -9.81 4.96 -6.99
N ARG A 493 -8.56 5.39 -7.22
CA ARG A 493 -8.20 6.63 -7.95
C ARG A 493 -7.85 6.46 -9.44
N GLY A 494 -7.81 5.24 -9.97
CA GLY A 494 -7.47 4.96 -11.37
C GLY A 494 -6.00 5.23 -11.72
N GLY A 495 -5.71 5.13 -13.02
CA GLY A 495 -4.39 5.45 -13.61
C GLY A 495 -4.31 6.90 -14.10
N ILE A 496 -3.10 7.33 -14.50
CA ILE A 496 -2.88 8.71 -15.01
C ILE A 496 -3.84 9.01 -16.16
N ALA A 497 -4.52 10.15 -16.09
CA ALA A 497 -5.48 10.60 -17.09
C ALA A 497 -6.66 9.65 -17.35
N VAL A 498 -6.89 8.67 -16.47
CA VAL A 498 -7.98 7.70 -16.56
C VAL A 498 -8.81 7.82 -15.29
N ALA A 499 -9.65 8.86 -15.23
CA ALA A 499 -10.48 9.15 -14.07
C ALA A 499 -11.60 8.10 -13.93
N PRO A 500 -11.71 7.43 -12.77
CA PRO A 500 -12.92 6.71 -12.40
C PRO A 500 -14.12 7.67 -12.37
N SER A 501 -15.33 7.16 -12.64
CA SER A 501 -16.56 7.97 -12.75
C SER A 501 -16.96 8.77 -11.49
N ARG A 502 -16.31 8.49 -10.35
CA ARG A 502 -16.52 9.17 -9.07
C ARG A 502 -15.72 10.47 -8.92
N PHE A 503 -14.73 10.72 -9.79
CA PHE A 503 -13.89 11.91 -9.74
C PHE A 503 -14.18 12.84 -10.91
N THR A 504 -14.09 14.14 -10.67
CA THR A 504 -14.06 15.11 -11.76
C THR A 504 -12.70 15.07 -12.49
N PRO A 505 -12.62 15.53 -13.74
CA PRO A 505 -11.34 15.68 -14.43
C PRO A 505 -10.32 16.54 -13.68
N GLU A 506 -10.76 17.57 -12.94
CA GLU A 506 -9.92 18.45 -12.14
C GLU A 506 -9.37 17.75 -10.89
N GLU A 507 -10.19 16.95 -10.21
CA GLU A 507 -9.75 16.12 -9.08
C GLU A 507 -8.71 15.10 -9.53
N GLN A 508 -8.96 14.42 -10.66
CA GLN A 508 -7.98 13.51 -11.26
C GLN A 508 -6.69 14.24 -11.65
N LEU A 509 -6.78 15.45 -12.21
CA LEU A 509 -5.61 16.25 -12.55
C LEU A 509 -4.77 16.59 -11.34
N SER A 510 -5.39 16.96 -10.21
CA SER A 510 -4.67 17.24 -8.97
C SER A 510 -3.93 15.99 -8.47
N MET A 511 -4.61 14.84 -8.46
CA MET A 511 -4.00 13.57 -8.02
C MET A 511 -2.85 13.14 -8.95
N ASP A 512 -3.03 13.24 -10.26
CA ASP A 512 -1.99 12.88 -11.24
C ASP A 512 -0.74 13.76 -11.07
N ARG A 513 -0.92 15.07 -10.81
CA ARG A 513 0.20 16.00 -10.57
C ARG A 513 0.96 15.65 -9.29
N GLU A 514 0.26 15.35 -8.21
CA GLU A 514 0.89 14.96 -6.95
C GLU A 514 1.68 13.66 -7.10
N ARG A 515 1.10 12.62 -7.72
CA ARG A 515 1.75 11.34 -8.01
C ARG A 515 3.03 11.51 -8.83
N LEU A 516 2.94 12.25 -9.93
CA LEU A 516 4.06 12.43 -10.85
C LEU A 516 5.17 13.29 -10.25
N ALA A 517 4.82 14.32 -9.46
CA ALA A 517 5.80 15.14 -8.76
C ALA A 517 6.56 14.31 -7.71
N ASP A 518 5.87 13.47 -6.95
CA ASP A 518 6.52 12.56 -5.99
C ASP A 518 7.43 11.55 -6.68
N MET A 519 6.98 10.91 -7.77
CA MET A 519 7.81 10.02 -8.58
C MET A 519 9.08 10.70 -9.11
N ARG A 520 8.99 11.94 -9.61
CA ARG A 520 10.19 12.70 -10.03
C ARG A 520 11.10 13.05 -8.89
N LYS A 521 10.55 13.41 -7.72
CA LYS A 521 11.33 13.61 -6.50
C LYS A 521 12.11 12.34 -6.11
N HIS A 522 11.58 11.16 -6.42
CA HIS A 522 12.20 9.86 -6.19
C HIS A 522 13.00 9.32 -7.39
N ASN A 523 13.43 10.20 -8.30
CA ASN A 523 14.28 9.88 -9.46
C ASN A 523 13.66 8.91 -10.49
N MET A 524 12.35 8.66 -10.47
CA MET A 524 11.68 7.95 -11.57
C MET A 524 11.71 8.83 -12.82
N ASN A 525 11.88 8.22 -13.99
CA ASN A 525 11.96 8.95 -15.26
C ASN A 525 11.10 8.37 -16.37
N SER A 526 10.36 7.30 -16.08
CA SER A 526 9.26 6.84 -16.92
C SER A 526 8.17 6.17 -16.08
N VAL A 527 7.10 5.78 -16.75
CA VAL A 527 5.94 5.09 -16.18
C VAL A 527 5.49 4.00 -17.15
N VAL A 528 4.78 3.00 -16.64
CA VAL A 528 4.00 2.10 -17.50
C VAL A 528 2.76 2.83 -17.97
N PHE A 529 2.43 2.73 -19.27
CA PHE A 529 1.24 3.36 -19.81
C PHE A 529 0.00 2.81 -19.07
N PRO A 530 -0.96 3.66 -18.68
CA PRO A 530 -2.13 3.21 -17.93
C PRO A 530 -2.81 2.01 -18.61
N PRO A 531 -3.30 1.02 -17.85
CA PRO A 531 -3.87 -0.23 -18.38
C PRO A 531 -5.27 0.00 -18.99
N VAL A 532 -5.37 0.91 -19.95
CA VAL A 532 -6.61 1.18 -20.67
C VAL A 532 -6.85 0.14 -21.74
N ARG A 533 -8.10 -0.31 -21.86
CA ARG A 533 -8.51 -1.15 -22.99
C ARG A 533 -8.51 -0.32 -24.28
N TYR A 534 -7.99 -0.88 -25.35
CA TYR A 534 -8.17 -0.30 -26.69
C TYR A 534 -9.62 -0.47 -27.13
N LEU A 535 -10.33 0.64 -27.27
CA LEU A 535 -11.71 0.66 -27.74
C LEU A 535 -11.77 1.10 -29.21
N ASN A 536 -11.09 2.20 -29.52
CA ASN A 536 -10.87 2.70 -30.88
C ASN A 536 -9.69 3.69 -30.88
N LYS A 537 -9.29 4.10 -32.09
CA LYS A 537 -8.15 4.99 -32.34
C LYS A 537 -8.28 6.36 -31.66
N GLU A 538 -9.45 6.98 -31.73
CA GLU A 538 -9.71 8.32 -31.16
C GLU A 538 -9.61 8.34 -29.63
N GLN A 539 -10.19 7.32 -28.97
CA GLN A 539 -10.14 7.21 -27.52
C GLN A 539 -8.73 6.90 -27.02
N PHE A 540 -7.99 6.02 -27.71
CA PHE A 540 -6.59 5.78 -27.38
C PHE A 540 -5.76 7.05 -27.54
N GLU A 541 -5.92 7.77 -28.64
CA GLU A 541 -5.22 9.04 -28.87
C GLU A 541 -5.51 10.06 -27.77
N THR A 542 -6.76 10.21 -27.35
CA THR A 542 -7.14 11.13 -26.28
C THR A 542 -6.41 10.83 -24.98
N VAL A 543 -6.38 9.56 -24.55
CA VAL A 543 -5.64 9.14 -23.35
C VAL A 543 -4.14 9.32 -23.54
N TYR A 544 -3.60 8.93 -24.69
CA TYR A 544 -2.18 9.04 -25.00
C TYR A 544 -1.67 10.49 -24.96
N LEU A 545 -2.43 11.43 -25.53
CA LEU A 545 -2.12 12.85 -25.49
C LEU A 545 -2.20 13.40 -24.06
N ALA A 546 -3.24 13.03 -23.31
CA ALA A 546 -3.39 13.46 -21.92
C ALA A 546 -2.26 12.94 -21.03
N VAL A 547 -1.90 11.65 -21.12
CA VAL A 547 -0.78 11.06 -20.38
C VAL A 547 0.52 11.78 -20.70
N ASN A 548 0.83 12.01 -21.99
CA ASN A 548 2.03 12.72 -22.38
C ASN A 548 2.05 14.17 -21.89
N GLN A 549 0.92 14.87 -21.92
CA GLN A 549 0.81 16.20 -21.35
C GLN A 549 1.16 16.20 -19.85
N ARG A 550 0.60 15.26 -19.07
CA ARG A 550 0.89 15.18 -17.63
C ARG A 550 2.37 14.88 -17.35
N LEU A 551 2.96 13.99 -18.12
CA LEU A 551 4.38 13.64 -18.00
C LEU A 551 5.29 14.82 -18.38
N ASP A 552 4.97 15.56 -19.45
CA ASP A 552 5.71 16.76 -19.86
C ASP A 552 5.58 17.87 -18.79
N GLU A 553 4.38 18.13 -18.27
CA GLU A 553 4.15 19.08 -17.17
C GLU A 553 4.94 18.73 -15.91
N ALA A 554 5.09 17.44 -15.61
CA ALA A 554 5.87 16.96 -14.47
C ALA A 554 7.38 16.87 -14.74
N GLY A 555 7.85 17.16 -15.96
CA GLY A 555 9.28 17.15 -16.30
C GLY A 555 9.89 15.75 -16.45
N PHE A 556 9.10 14.76 -16.87
CA PHE A 556 9.62 13.45 -17.28
C PHE A 556 10.30 13.56 -18.67
N PRO A 557 11.42 12.87 -18.91
CA PRO A 557 11.98 12.77 -20.26
C PRO A 557 11.03 11.99 -21.19
N ARG A 558 11.26 12.09 -22.51
CA ARG A 558 10.50 11.35 -23.52
C ARG A 558 11.02 9.92 -23.70
N LEU A 559 11.02 9.16 -22.61
CA LEU A 559 11.37 7.74 -22.62
C LEU A 559 10.16 6.87 -23.01
N PRO A 560 10.39 5.64 -23.52
CA PRO A 560 9.31 4.74 -23.91
C PRO A 560 8.43 4.30 -22.73
N MET A 561 7.16 4.00 -23.01
CA MET A 561 6.19 3.50 -22.03
C MET A 561 5.67 2.12 -22.46
N PRO A 562 5.85 1.07 -21.63
CA PRO A 562 5.19 -0.21 -21.87
C PRO A 562 3.66 -0.08 -21.81
N TYR A 563 2.96 -0.67 -22.79
CA TYR A 563 1.49 -0.69 -22.83
C TYR A 563 0.98 -2.13 -22.89
N HIS A 564 0.44 -2.58 -21.76
CA HIS A 564 -0.18 -3.90 -21.68
C HIS A 564 -1.59 -3.90 -22.25
N ASN A 565 -1.84 -4.72 -23.27
CA ASN A 565 -3.18 -4.96 -23.78
C ASN A 565 -3.29 -6.30 -24.53
N GLN A 566 -4.18 -7.18 -24.06
CA GLN A 566 -4.39 -8.52 -24.62
C GLN A 566 -5.13 -8.53 -25.98
N GLN A 567 -5.69 -7.41 -26.42
CA GLN A 567 -6.44 -7.27 -27.68
C GLN A 567 -5.57 -6.85 -28.85
N LEU A 568 -4.26 -6.61 -28.63
CA LEU A 568 -3.34 -6.16 -29.68
C LEU A 568 -3.32 -7.14 -30.86
N ASN A 569 -3.50 -6.59 -32.05
CA ASN A 569 -3.35 -7.24 -33.35
C ASN A 569 -2.65 -6.26 -34.33
N PRO A 570 -2.24 -6.69 -35.52
CA PRO A 570 -1.48 -5.83 -36.44
C PRO A 570 -2.19 -4.50 -36.78
N GLN A 571 -3.51 -4.52 -36.98
CA GLN A 571 -4.28 -3.31 -37.26
C GLN A 571 -4.23 -2.32 -36.09
N ILE A 572 -4.49 -2.78 -34.86
CA ILE A 572 -4.46 -1.91 -33.67
C ILE A 572 -3.04 -1.35 -33.46
N VAL A 573 -2.02 -2.17 -33.67
CA VAL A 573 -0.61 -1.77 -33.55
C VAL A 573 -0.26 -0.69 -34.59
N GLU A 574 -0.74 -0.82 -35.84
CA GLU A 574 -0.59 0.20 -36.88
C GLU A 574 -1.29 1.51 -36.53
N GLU A 575 -2.52 1.43 -36.02
CA GLU A 575 -3.29 2.60 -35.59
C GLU A 575 -2.57 3.38 -34.46
N ILE A 576 -2.05 2.66 -33.45
CA ILE A 576 -1.25 3.25 -32.36
C ILE A 576 0.06 3.82 -32.89
N LYS A 577 0.78 3.08 -33.74
CA LYS A 577 2.03 3.53 -34.35
C LYS A 577 1.83 4.82 -35.15
N GLU A 578 0.73 4.94 -35.89
CA GLU A 578 0.40 6.15 -36.65
C GLU A 578 0.23 7.36 -35.72
N ILE A 579 -0.49 7.20 -34.60
CA ILE A 579 -0.65 8.25 -33.58
C ILE A 579 0.72 8.66 -33.01
N VAL A 580 1.53 7.69 -32.57
CA VAL A 580 2.85 7.95 -32.00
C VAL A 580 3.75 8.67 -33.00
N THR A 581 3.77 8.22 -34.26
CA THR A 581 4.59 8.80 -35.33
C THR A 581 4.13 10.23 -35.68
N ARG A 582 2.82 10.45 -35.83
CA ARG A 582 2.26 11.77 -36.18
C ARG A 582 2.49 12.80 -35.07
N THR A 583 2.38 12.38 -33.82
CA THR A 583 2.51 13.29 -32.66
C THR A 583 3.96 13.55 -32.27
N GLY A 584 4.88 12.61 -32.55
CA GLY A 584 6.29 12.72 -32.15
C GLY A 584 6.52 12.71 -30.64
N LEU A 585 5.58 12.15 -29.88
CA LEU A 585 5.63 12.03 -28.42
C LEU A 585 6.30 10.70 -28.00
N ARG A 586 6.09 10.25 -26.74
CA ARG A 586 6.75 9.06 -26.18
C ARG A 586 6.36 7.77 -26.91
N GLU A 587 7.34 6.95 -27.24
CA GLU A 587 7.10 5.65 -27.85
C GLU A 587 6.26 4.74 -26.92
N ILE A 588 5.40 3.94 -27.53
CA ILE A 588 4.72 2.81 -26.88
C ILE A 588 5.49 1.52 -27.15
N LEU A 589 5.91 0.84 -26.08
CA LEU A 589 6.43 -0.52 -26.17
C LEU A 589 5.26 -1.51 -26.05
N PHE A 590 5.02 -2.29 -27.09
CA PHE A 590 3.87 -3.19 -27.12
C PHE A 590 4.07 -4.39 -26.20
N TYR A 591 3.13 -4.57 -25.26
CA TYR A 591 3.18 -5.61 -24.23
C TYR A 591 1.93 -6.52 -24.27
N PRO A 592 1.77 -7.38 -25.29
CA PRO A 592 0.52 -8.14 -25.51
C PRO A 592 0.20 -9.18 -24.42
N VAL A 593 1.21 -9.83 -23.84
CA VAL A 593 1.01 -10.88 -22.82
C VAL A 593 1.88 -10.57 -21.61
N ASP A 594 1.23 -10.37 -20.46
CA ASP A 594 1.86 -10.08 -19.17
C ASP A 594 2.28 -11.35 -18.44
N GLU A 595 3.54 -11.36 -17.99
CA GLU A 595 4.21 -12.46 -17.29
C GLU A 595 3.86 -13.82 -17.91
N PRO A 596 4.28 -14.11 -19.16
CA PRO A 596 3.72 -15.20 -19.93
C PRO A 596 3.84 -16.55 -19.23
N HIS A 597 5.06 -16.89 -18.77
CA HIS A 597 5.36 -18.06 -17.97
C HIS A 597 4.69 -19.36 -18.45
N PHE A 598 4.76 -20.41 -17.64
CA PHE A 598 4.33 -21.77 -17.97
C PHE A 598 2.97 -21.84 -18.70
N ASP A 599 1.97 -21.10 -18.22
CA ASP A 599 0.56 -21.21 -18.61
C ASP A 599 0.15 -20.27 -19.75
N LYS A 600 0.85 -19.14 -19.99
CA LYS A 600 0.52 -18.22 -21.11
C LYS A 600 1.61 -18.15 -22.19
N ARG A 601 2.73 -18.86 -22.04
CA ARG A 601 3.81 -18.87 -23.07
C ARG A 601 3.29 -19.21 -24.46
N HIS A 602 2.42 -20.21 -24.58
CA HIS A 602 1.81 -20.59 -25.85
C HIS A 602 1.01 -19.45 -26.51
N ILE A 603 0.44 -18.53 -25.72
CA ILE A 603 -0.24 -17.33 -26.22
C ILE A 603 0.82 -16.31 -26.68
N ALA A 604 1.87 -16.10 -25.89
CA ALA A 604 2.97 -15.19 -26.21
C ALA A 604 3.73 -15.59 -27.49
N ASP A 605 3.94 -16.90 -27.70
CA ASP A 605 4.58 -17.46 -28.91
C ASP A 605 3.82 -17.09 -30.19
N VAL A 606 2.52 -16.79 -30.08
CA VAL A 606 1.71 -16.32 -31.21
C VAL A 606 1.68 -14.79 -31.25
N MET A 607 1.39 -14.16 -30.11
CA MET A 607 1.09 -12.73 -30.07
C MET A 607 2.31 -11.85 -30.35
N TYR A 608 3.48 -12.16 -29.80
CA TYR A 608 4.67 -11.32 -30.00
C TYR A 608 5.15 -11.34 -31.47
N PRO A 609 5.33 -12.52 -32.12
CA PRO A 609 5.63 -12.54 -33.55
C PRO A 609 4.57 -11.85 -34.41
N MET A 610 3.27 -12.02 -34.08
CA MET A 610 2.18 -11.34 -34.78
C MET A 610 2.31 -9.81 -34.69
N VAL A 611 2.55 -9.26 -33.51
CA VAL A 611 2.75 -7.81 -33.32
C VAL A 611 3.98 -7.33 -34.13
N LYS A 612 5.06 -8.11 -34.16
CA LYS A 612 6.30 -7.79 -34.91
C LYS A 612 6.14 -7.83 -36.43
N THR A 613 5.00 -8.30 -36.97
CA THR A 613 4.71 -8.17 -38.41
C THR A 613 4.54 -6.72 -38.84
N VAL A 614 4.19 -5.80 -37.93
CA VAL A 614 4.14 -4.36 -38.19
C VAL A 614 5.56 -3.79 -38.14
N PRO A 615 6.11 -3.25 -39.25
CA PRO A 615 7.50 -2.82 -39.28
C PRO A 615 7.79 -1.66 -38.33
N GLY A 616 8.94 -1.68 -37.65
CA GLY A 616 9.43 -0.55 -36.85
C GLY A 616 8.78 -0.38 -35.47
N VAL A 617 7.97 -1.34 -35.01
CA VAL A 617 7.48 -1.35 -33.62
C VAL A 617 8.41 -2.14 -32.70
N ARG A 618 8.47 -1.71 -31.44
CA ARG A 618 9.23 -2.38 -30.39
C ARG A 618 8.31 -3.04 -29.36
N THR A 619 8.72 -4.20 -28.87
CA THR A 619 7.99 -5.01 -27.91
C THR A 619 8.72 -5.10 -26.59
N TYR A 620 7.95 -5.25 -25.53
CA TYR A 620 8.40 -5.40 -24.14
C TYR A 620 7.69 -6.59 -23.52
N SER A 621 8.36 -7.32 -22.63
CA SER A 621 7.71 -8.30 -21.76
C SER A 621 8.45 -8.50 -20.45
N THR A 622 7.72 -8.74 -19.36
CA THR A 622 8.28 -9.31 -18.13
C THR A 622 8.43 -10.83 -18.29
N VAL A 623 9.65 -11.35 -18.19
CA VAL A 623 10.02 -12.69 -18.68
C VAL A 623 10.86 -13.51 -17.68
N SER A 624 10.76 -14.83 -17.81
CA SER A 624 11.78 -15.79 -17.39
C SER A 624 12.74 -16.11 -18.56
N GLN A 625 13.88 -16.77 -18.29
CA GLN A 625 14.75 -17.22 -19.38
C GLN A 625 14.04 -18.15 -20.38
N GLN A 626 13.20 -19.05 -19.90
CA GLN A 626 12.48 -19.97 -20.77
C GLN A 626 11.51 -19.26 -21.73
N ASP A 627 10.98 -18.10 -21.33
CA ASP A 627 10.15 -17.28 -22.20
C ASP A 627 11.00 -16.65 -23.32
N VAL A 628 12.21 -16.20 -22.98
CA VAL A 628 13.20 -15.68 -23.94
C VAL A 628 13.68 -16.76 -24.91
N ASP A 629 13.90 -17.99 -24.43
CA ASP A 629 14.27 -19.12 -25.29
C ASP A 629 13.19 -19.43 -26.34
N SER A 630 11.91 -19.16 -26.02
CA SER A 630 10.77 -19.44 -26.88
C SER A 630 10.49 -18.33 -27.90
N PHE A 631 10.25 -17.10 -27.43
CA PHE A 631 9.84 -15.97 -28.27
C PHE A 631 10.73 -14.74 -28.14
N GLY A 632 11.92 -14.85 -27.53
CA GLY A 632 12.82 -13.73 -27.26
C GLY A 632 13.37 -13.01 -28.50
N LYS A 633 13.29 -13.61 -29.70
CA LYS A 633 13.58 -12.94 -30.98
C LYS A 633 12.54 -11.87 -31.35
N SER A 634 11.35 -11.99 -30.77
CA SER A 634 10.25 -11.03 -30.94
C SER A 634 10.20 -10.02 -29.79
N LEU A 635 11.25 -9.92 -28.97
CA LEU A 635 11.37 -8.97 -27.85
C LEU A 635 12.54 -8.02 -28.06
N ASP A 636 12.25 -6.71 -28.09
CA ASP A 636 13.27 -5.66 -28.10
C ASP A 636 13.69 -5.28 -26.67
N PHE A 637 12.78 -5.37 -25.70
CA PHE A 637 13.03 -5.14 -24.28
C PHE A 637 12.69 -6.39 -23.48
N ARG A 638 13.72 -7.03 -22.91
CA ARG A 638 13.60 -8.23 -22.08
C ARG A 638 13.71 -7.84 -20.62
N CYS A 639 12.58 -7.83 -19.92
CA CYS A 639 12.52 -7.42 -18.52
C CYS A 639 12.47 -8.64 -17.62
N TYR A 640 13.60 -8.99 -17.01
CA TYR A 640 13.68 -10.20 -16.20
C TYR A 640 13.20 -9.96 -14.77
N MET A 641 12.42 -10.89 -14.23
CA MET A 641 12.17 -10.92 -12.80
C MET A 641 13.43 -11.35 -12.05
N VAL A 642 13.71 -10.70 -10.93
CA VAL A 642 14.85 -11.08 -10.07
C VAL A 642 14.53 -12.38 -9.33
N GLY A 643 15.14 -13.49 -9.74
CA GLY A 643 15.03 -14.80 -9.10
C GLY A 643 15.72 -15.88 -9.93
N LYS A 644 16.53 -16.73 -9.32
CA LYS A 644 17.36 -17.71 -10.04
C LYS A 644 16.61 -19.01 -10.30
N THR A 645 15.96 -19.59 -9.29
CA THR A 645 15.34 -20.91 -9.42
C THR A 645 14.17 -20.90 -10.40
N LEU A 646 13.31 -19.89 -10.32
CA LEU A 646 12.09 -19.81 -11.15
C LEU A 646 12.30 -19.06 -12.47
N TYR A 647 13.11 -18.01 -12.46
CA TYR A 647 13.23 -17.08 -13.58
C TYR A 647 14.59 -17.15 -14.30
N HIS A 648 15.56 -17.89 -13.75
CA HIS A 648 16.94 -18.01 -14.27
C HIS A 648 17.63 -16.65 -14.44
N PHE A 649 17.44 -15.77 -13.45
CA PHE A 649 18.06 -14.45 -13.39
C PHE A 649 19.57 -14.55 -13.15
N GLU A 650 20.35 -14.34 -14.22
CA GLU A 650 21.81 -14.39 -14.24
C GLU A 650 22.35 -13.17 -15.01
N PRO A 651 22.60 -12.04 -14.33
CA PRO A 651 22.85 -10.75 -14.99
C PRO A 651 23.94 -10.75 -16.06
N GLU A 652 25.08 -11.40 -15.81
CA GLU A 652 26.20 -11.42 -16.75
C GLU A 652 25.86 -12.17 -18.05
N ARG A 653 25.19 -13.33 -17.92
CA ARG A 653 24.68 -14.10 -19.06
C ARG A 653 23.63 -13.30 -19.83
N ILE A 654 22.65 -12.75 -19.11
CA ILE A 654 21.55 -12.00 -19.71
C ILE A 654 22.09 -10.77 -20.46
N LEU A 655 23.05 -10.05 -19.88
CA LEU A 655 23.68 -8.91 -20.53
C LEU A 655 24.35 -9.32 -21.83
N ALA A 656 25.15 -10.40 -21.83
CA ALA A 656 25.80 -10.91 -23.03
C ALA A 656 24.78 -11.37 -24.10
N ASP A 657 23.71 -12.06 -23.69
CA ASP A 657 22.63 -12.50 -24.59
C ASP A 657 21.91 -11.31 -25.22
N CYS A 658 21.57 -10.29 -24.44
CA CYS A 658 20.92 -9.07 -24.95
C CYS A 658 21.83 -8.28 -25.89
N GLN A 659 23.13 -8.15 -25.58
CA GLN A 659 24.10 -7.50 -26.45
C GLN A 659 24.26 -8.23 -27.79
N ARG A 660 24.35 -9.57 -27.75
CA ARG A 660 24.40 -10.41 -28.97
C ARG A 660 23.16 -10.22 -29.84
N ASP A 661 21.99 -10.15 -29.21
CA ASP A 661 20.71 -10.13 -29.92
C ASP A 661 20.25 -8.70 -30.29
N GLY A 662 20.96 -7.66 -29.84
CA GLY A 662 20.55 -6.26 -30.02
C GLY A 662 19.33 -5.86 -29.18
N ALA A 663 19.04 -6.58 -28.10
CA ALA A 663 17.93 -6.34 -27.18
C ALA A 663 18.37 -5.53 -25.96
N HIS A 664 17.41 -4.91 -25.27
CA HIS A 664 17.62 -4.24 -23.99
C HIS A 664 17.42 -5.21 -22.83
N PHE A 665 18.42 -5.31 -21.95
CA PHE A 665 18.30 -5.98 -20.66
C PHE A 665 17.70 -5.03 -19.63
N TRP A 666 16.45 -5.29 -19.21
CA TRP A 666 15.80 -4.66 -18.07
C TRP A 666 15.55 -5.70 -16.96
N TRP A 667 15.32 -5.25 -15.73
CA TRP A 667 14.82 -6.12 -14.67
C TRP A 667 13.69 -5.50 -13.88
N TYR A 668 12.96 -6.35 -13.19
CA TYR A 668 11.75 -6.02 -12.45
C TYR A 668 11.78 -6.59 -11.03
N THR A 669 11.30 -5.81 -10.07
CA THR A 669 11.00 -6.27 -8.70
C THR A 669 9.73 -5.62 -8.16
N ASN A 670 9.15 -6.27 -7.16
CA ASN A 670 8.21 -5.63 -6.28
C ASN A 670 8.88 -4.52 -5.43
N ALA A 671 8.25 -3.35 -5.34
CA ALA A 671 8.66 -2.20 -4.54
C ALA A 671 7.92 -2.09 -3.20
N ALA A 672 6.77 -2.75 -3.06
CA ALA A 672 5.87 -2.63 -1.93
C ALA A 672 6.25 -3.52 -0.74
N ARG A 673 7.54 -3.67 -0.44
CA ARG A 673 8.00 -4.48 0.71
C ARG A 673 8.78 -3.63 1.68
N GLU A 674 8.45 -3.72 2.97
CA GLU A 674 8.93 -2.87 4.07
C GLU A 674 10.35 -3.23 4.53
N TYR A 675 11.23 -3.53 3.57
CA TYR A 675 12.64 -3.88 3.74
C TYR A 675 13.50 -2.83 3.02
N PRO A 676 13.76 -1.67 3.66
CA PRO A 676 14.43 -0.53 3.02
C PRO A 676 15.87 -0.83 2.58
N ASP A 677 16.53 -1.78 3.23
CA ASP A 677 17.83 -2.33 2.85
C ASP A 677 17.78 -3.06 1.51
N CYS A 678 16.80 -3.93 1.33
CA CYS A 678 16.61 -4.71 0.11
C CYS A 678 16.24 -3.81 -1.07
N THR A 679 15.39 -2.80 -0.87
CA THR A 679 15.00 -1.88 -1.94
C THR A 679 16.12 -0.93 -2.33
N ARG A 680 16.84 -0.34 -1.36
CA ARG A 680 18.05 0.48 -1.63
C ARG A 680 19.13 -0.32 -2.36
N TYR A 681 19.36 -1.56 -1.94
CA TYR A 681 20.36 -2.44 -2.54
C TYR A 681 20.09 -2.68 -4.02
N LYS A 682 18.85 -3.07 -4.35
CA LYS A 682 18.41 -3.34 -5.73
C LYS A 682 18.45 -2.10 -6.60
N ALA A 683 17.93 -0.98 -6.10
CA ALA A 683 17.82 0.28 -6.86
C ALA A 683 19.18 0.92 -7.18
N GLY A 684 20.16 0.77 -6.29
CA GLY A 684 21.48 1.37 -6.39
C GLY A 684 22.57 0.40 -6.83
N PHE A 685 23.27 -0.19 -5.86
CA PHE A 685 24.51 -0.93 -6.12
C PHE A 685 24.31 -2.22 -6.92
N PHE A 686 23.23 -2.97 -6.67
CA PHE A 686 22.90 -4.15 -7.47
C PHE A 686 22.63 -3.76 -8.94
N GLN A 687 21.84 -2.71 -9.18
CA GLN A 687 21.64 -2.14 -10.52
C GLN A 687 22.97 -1.76 -11.17
N TYR A 688 23.83 -1.05 -10.44
CA TYR A 688 25.15 -0.63 -10.92
C TYR A 688 25.99 -1.84 -11.40
N LYS A 689 26.02 -2.93 -10.63
CA LYS A 689 26.75 -4.15 -11.01
C LYS A 689 26.08 -4.93 -12.14
N CYS A 690 24.74 -5.02 -12.16
CA CYS A 690 24.00 -5.74 -13.19
C CYS A 690 24.17 -5.13 -14.59
N GLN A 691 24.46 -3.83 -14.68
CA GLN A 691 24.57 -3.08 -15.95
C GLN A 691 23.31 -3.20 -16.84
N ALA A 692 22.16 -3.47 -16.24
CA ALA A 692 20.89 -3.48 -16.95
C ALA A 692 20.53 -2.06 -17.40
N THR A 693 20.01 -1.90 -18.61
CA THR A 693 19.63 -0.59 -19.16
C THR A 693 18.33 -0.03 -18.57
N GLY A 694 17.58 -0.84 -17.80
CA GLY A 694 16.35 -0.43 -17.14
C GLY A 694 15.97 -1.23 -15.91
N GLN A 695 15.29 -0.57 -14.98
CA GLN A 695 14.74 -1.15 -13.76
C GLN A 695 13.28 -0.71 -13.57
N LEU A 696 12.42 -1.68 -13.22
CA LEU A 696 10.98 -1.47 -13.08
C LEU A 696 10.45 -2.00 -11.75
N TYR A 697 9.43 -1.31 -11.26
CA TYR A 697 8.92 -1.50 -9.91
C TYR A 697 7.40 -1.69 -9.86
N TRP A 698 6.94 -2.75 -9.20
CA TRP A 698 5.53 -2.97 -8.87
C TRP A 698 5.27 -2.86 -7.36
N ALA A 699 4.45 -1.95 -6.89
CA ALA A 699 3.84 -0.84 -7.62
C ALA A 699 3.83 0.39 -6.73
N TYR A 700 3.60 1.54 -7.35
CA TYR A 700 3.53 2.80 -6.65
C TYR A 700 2.36 2.80 -5.65
N ASP A 701 1.13 2.58 -6.12
CA ASP A 701 -0.10 2.73 -5.33
C ASP A 701 -1.19 1.69 -5.65
N HIS A 702 -0.80 0.46 -6.00
CA HIS A 702 -1.75 -0.59 -6.38
C HIS A 702 -2.34 -1.32 -5.18
N LEU A 703 -3.44 -0.79 -4.63
CA LEU A 703 -4.30 -1.45 -3.63
C LEU A 703 -5.51 -2.17 -4.25
N GLN A 704 -6.02 -3.19 -3.58
CA GLN A 704 -7.31 -3.81 -3.91
C GLN A 704 -8.45 -3.31 -3.01
N ASN A 705 -8.18 -3.10 -1.72
CA ASN A 705 -9.17 -2.82 -0.69
C ASN A 705 -8.71 -1.72 0.30
N ASP A 706 -8.55 -2.00 1.60
CA ASP A 706 -8.20 -1.01 2.63
C ASP A 706 -6.67 -0.87 2.74
N PRO A 707 -6.08 0.30 2.38
CA PRO A 707 -4.63 0.50 2.41
C PRO A 707 -4.01 0.40 3.81
N PHE A 708 -4.82 0.39 4.87
CA PHE A 708 -4.38 0.22 6.26
C PHE A 708 -4.57 -1.23 6.78
N ASN A 709 -4.86 -2.19 5.89
CA ASN A 709 -5.06 -3.59 6.23
C ASN A 709 -4.49 -4.56 5.16
N ASP A 710 -3.24 -5.01 5.33
CA ASP A 710 -2.58 -6.02 4.49
C ASP A 710 -3.29 -7.40 4.37
N PHE A 711 -4.39 -7.60 5.11
CA PHE A 711 -5.05 -8.89 5.25
C PHE A 711 -6.40 -9.01 4.54
N ASP A 712 -6.97 -7.91 4.04
CA ASP A 712 -8.23 -7.94 3.32
C ASP A 712 -8.08 -8.26 1.83
N SER A 713 -6.86 -8.44 1.36
CA SER A 713 -6.49 -8.73 -0.03
C SER A 713 -5.26 -9.62 -0.12
N THR A 714 -5.13 -10.35 -1.23
CA THR A 714 -3.92 -11.12 -1.55
C THR A 714 -2.96 -10.37 -2.48
N ASN A 715 -3.32 -9.21 -3.02
CA ASN A 715 -2.62 -8.58 -4.14
C ASN A 715 -2.26 -7.10 -3.91
N ASP A 716 -2.23 -6.65 -2.66
CA ASP A 716 -1.95 -5.25 -2.31
C ASP A 716 -0.45 -4.97 -2.36
N HIS A 717 -0.09 -3.95 -3.14
CA HIS A 717 1.27 -3.57 -3.45
C HIS A 717 1.40 -2.04 -3.45
N LEU A 718 1.63 -1.52 -2.25
CA LEU A 718 1.77 -0.10 -1.96
C LEU A 718 3.23 0.26 -1.64
N SER A 719 3.80 1.18 -2.41
CA SER A 719 5.04 1.87 -2.05
C SER A 719 4.76 3.19 -1.35
N ILE A 720 3.59 3.78 -1.56
CA ILE A 720 3.10 4.94 -0.83
C ILE A 720 1.74 4.66 -0.22
N ILE A 721 1.34 5.46 0.77
CA ILE A 721 0.04 5.33 1.43
C ILE A 721 -0.69 6.65 1.36
N TYR A 722 -1.95 6.60 0.95
CA TYR A 722 -2.83 7.76 1.01
C TYR A 722 -3.52 7.86 2.36
N VAL A 723 -3.32 8.97 3.06
CA VAL A 723 -4.10 9.34 4.25
C VAL A 723 -5.09 10.42 3.82
N GLY A 724 -6.35 10.02 3.63
CA GLY A 724 -7.33 10.80 2.88
C GLY A 724 -6.89 11.01 1.42
N THR A 725 -6.56 12.24 1.05
CA THR A 725 -6.08 12.59 -0.29
C THR A 725 -4.58 12.80 -0.38
N LYS A 726 -3.86 12.86 0.75
CA LYS A 726 -2.44 13.20 0.81
C LYS A 726 -1.56 11.96 0.69
N ILE A 727 -0.49 12.04 -0.10
CA ILE A 727 0.53 11.01 -0.18
C ILE A 727 1.43 11.04 1.07
N HIS A 728 1.56 9.90 1.73
CA HIS A 728 2.58 9.62 2.73
C HIS A 728 3.60 8.65 2.15
N SER A 729 4.87 9.03 2.23
CA SER A 729 5.99 8.17 1.84
C SER A 729 6.15 7.01 2.83
N THR A 730 6.89 6.00 2.42
CA THR A 730 7.22 4.81 3.23
C THR A 730 8.73 4.61 3.26
N ILE A 731 9.23 3.85 4.25
CA ILE A 731 10.65 3.56 4.35
C ILE A 731 11.19 2.82 3.12
N GLN A 732 10.38 1.97 2.48
CA GLN A 732 10.79 1.24 1.28
C GLN A 732 10.87 2.15 0.05
N TRP A 733 9.98 3.14 -0.06
CA TRP A 733 9.99 4.12 -1.14
C TRP A 733 11.17 5.08 -1.02
N GLU A 734 11.44 5.57 0.19
CA GLU A 734 12.66 6.31 0.49
C GLU A 734 13.92 5.45 0.25
N GLY A 735 13.86 4.14 0.53
CA GLY A 735 14.92 3.19 0.22
C GLY A 735 15.23 3.12 -1.28
N ILE A 736 14.21 3.07 -2.15
CA ILE A 736 14.38 3.13 -3.61
C ILE A 736 15.03 4.45 -4.01
N ARG A 737 14.54 5.60 -3.50
CA ARG A 737 15.14 6.91 -3.81
C ARG A 737 16.61 6.99 -3.39
N GLU A 738 16.94 6.57 -2.17
CA GLU A 738 18.34 6.56 -1.70
C GLU A 738 19.21 5.65 -2.57
N GLY A 739 18.69 4.52 -3.06
CA GLY A 739 19.41 3.64 -3.98
C GLY A 739 19.62 4.27 -5.36
N LEU A 740 18.62 4.95 -5.90
CA LEU A 740 18.78 5.71 -7.16
C LEU A 740 19.76 6.88 -7.00
N ASP A 741 19.80 7.51 -5.81
CA ASP A 741 20.83 8.50 -5.50
C ASP A 741 22.23 7.86 -5.42
N ASP A 742 22.38 6.66 -4.82
CA ASP A 742 23.64 5.89 -4.86
C ASP A 742 24.10 5.66 -6.31
N LEU A 743 23.17 5.29 -7.20
CA LEU A 743 23.47 5.08 -8.62
C LEU A 743 23.91 6.37 -9.33
N ARG A 744 23.29 7.51 -9.00
CA ARG A 744 23.68 8.83 -9.53
C ARG A 744 25.10 9.21 -9.11
N TYR A 745 25.48 8.95 -7.86
CA TYR A 745 26.87 9.12 -7.41
C TYR A 745 27.83 8.22 -8.17
N ALA A 746 27.51 6.93 -8.31
CA ALA A 746 28.36 5.98 -9.04
C ALA A 746 28.59 6.40 -10.49
N TYR A 747 27.53 6.79 -11.20
CA TYR A 747 27.65 7.28 -12.59
C TYR A 747 28.35 8.64 -12.71
N LEU A 748 28.29 9.51 -11.71
CA LEU A 748 29.12 10.73 -11.72
C LEU A 748 30.61 10.37 -11.55
N LEU A 749 30.92 9.39 -10.69
CA LEU A 749 32.29 8.91 -10.56
C LEU A 749 32.79 8.31 -11.88
N ASP A 750 31.97 7.52 -12.57
CA ASP A 750 32.31 6.95 -13.88
C ASP A 750 32.69 8.02 -14.91
N ASP A 751 31.86 9.05 -15.06
CA ASP A 751 32.14 10.15 -15.98
C ASP A 751 33.46 10.87 -15.63
N LEU A 752 33.70 11.11 -14.34
CA LEU A 752 34.88 11.84 -13.89
C LEU A 752 36.15 11.02 -14.06
N VAL A 753 36.11 9.72 -13.78
CA VAL A 753 37.25 8.82 -14.02
C VAL A 753 37.54 8.72 -15.51
N ALA A 754 36.51 8.59 -16.36
CA ALA A 754 36.66 8.52 -17.81
C ALA A 754 37.22 9.83 -18.41
N ALA A 755 36.90 10.98 -17.81
CA ALA A 755 37.39 12.28 -18.25
C ALA A 755 38.76 12.66 -17.68
N ALA A 756 39.25 11.99 -16.63
CA ALA A 756 40.52 12.29 -15.99
C ALA A 756 41.72 11.70 -16.76
N PRO A 757 42.92 12.29 -16.66
CA PRO A 757 44.13 11.70 -17.22
C PRO A 757 44.37 10.29 -16.65
N VAL A 758 44.49 9.28 -17.52
CA VAL A 758 44.53 7.84 -17.17
C VAL A 758 45.54 7.50 -16.05
N ASP A 759 46.64 8.24 -15.97
CA ASP A 759 47.70 8.00 -15.00
C ASP A 759 47.68 8.88 -13.75
N SER A 760 46.72 9.79 -13.61
CA SER A 760 46.64 10.66 -12.44
C SER A 760 46.35 9.86 -11.16
N PRO A 761 46.92 10.27 -10.01
CA PRO A 761 46.60 9.65 -8.72
C PRO A 761 45.09 9.63 -8.42
N GLU A 762 44.37 10.67 -8.84
CA GLU A 762 42.93 10.84 -8.63
C GLU A 762 42.13 9.83 -9.47
N ALA A 763 42.49 9.65 -10.74
CA ALA A 763 41.85 8.66 -11.62
C ALA A 763 42.09 7.24 -11.11
N LYS A 764 43.32 6.93 -10.68
CA LYS A 764 43.67 5.63 -10.08
C LYS A 764 42.88 5.37 -8.79
N PHE A 765 42.72 6.38 -7.95
CA PHE A 765 41.90 6.29 -6.74
C PHE A 765 40.42 6.06 -7.07
N GLY A 766 39.87 6.82 -8.01
CA GLY A 766 38.49 6.65 -8.46
C GLY A 766 38.22 5.26 -9.03
N LYS A 767 39.14 4.76 -9.87
CA LYS A 767 39.06 3.39 -10.42
C LYS A 767 39.11 2.32 -9.32
N ALA A 768 39.99 2.47 -8.33
CA ALA A 768 40.03 1.54 -7.21
C ALA A 768 38.73 1.54 -6.40
N VAL A 769 38.05 2.68 -6.29
CA VAL A 769 36.72 2.76 -5.64
C VAL A 769 35.65 2.07 -6.50
N GLN A 770 35.63 2.27 -7.82
CA GLN A 770 34.72 1.54 -8.73
C GLN A 770 34.90 0.03 -8.61
N GLU A 771 36.15 -0.45 -8.69
CA GLU A 771 36.50 -1.87 -8.54
C GLU A 771 36.05 -2.43 -7.18
N ARG A 772 36.25 -1.67 -6.10
CA ARG A 772 35.78 -2.04 -4.76
C ARG A 772 34.26 -2.20 -4.71
N VAL A 773 33.51 -1.23 -5.24
CA VAL A 773 32.04 -1.27 -5.26
C VAL A 773 31.55 -2.50 -6.02
N LEU A 774 32.13 -2.79 -7.19
CA LEU A 774 31.78 -3.95 -8.01
C LEU A 774 32.15 -5.27 -7.33
N ALA A 775 33.30 -5.34 -6.66
CA ALA A 775 33.75 -6.54 -5.94
C ALA A 775 32.89 -6.83 -4.71
N GLU A 776 32.49 -5.80 -3.97
CA GLU A 776 31.73 -5.94 -2.72
C GLU A 776 30.22 -6.14 -2.92
N THR A 777 29.69 -5.83 -4.11
CA THR A 777 28.29 -6.02 -4.48
C THR A 777 28.07 -7.45 -5.00
N VAL A 778 27.05 -8.13 -4.49
CA VAL A 778 26.70 -9.51 -4.87
C VAL A 778 25.43 -9.53 -5.72
N THR A 779 25.56 -10.01 -6.95
CA THR A 779 24.44 -10.21 -7.89
C THR A 779 24.12 -11.68 -8.14
N ASP A 780 24.98 -12.60 -7.71
CA ASP A 780 24.71 -14.03 -7.78
C ASP A 780 23.75 -14.45 -6.66
N LEU A 781 22.57 -14.90 -7.07
CA LEU A 781 21.51 -15.28 -6.15
C LEU A 781 21.76 -16.63 -5.46
N ASP A 782 22.73 -17.44 -5.91
CA ASP A 782 23.14 -18.63 -5.16
C ASP A 782 23.76 -18.25 -3.81
N VAL A 783 24.45 -17.12 -3.71
CA VAL A 783 24.99 -16.63 -2.43
C VAL A 783 23.85 -16.30 -1.46
N PHE A 784 22.73 -15.75 -1.96
CA PHE A 784 21.54 -15.51 -1.15
C PHE A 784 20.90 -16.82 -0.71
N LYS A 785 20.81 -17.82 -1.60
CA LYS A 785 20.33 -19.16 -1.28
C LYS A 785 21.19 -19.88 -0.25
N GLU A 786 22.51 -19.77 -0.34
CA GLU A 786 23.44 -20.36 0.63
C GLU A 786 23.32 -19.68 2.00
N LYS A 787 23.21 -18.34 2.05
CA LYS A 787 23.14 -17.58 3.29
C LYS A 787 21.76 -17.64 3.97
N PHE A 788 20.68 -17.61 3.19
CA PHE A 788 19.32 -17.41 3.67
C PHE A 788 18.36 -18.58 3.36
N GLY A 789 18.82 -19.61 2.64
CA GLY A 789 18.07 -20.83 2.32
C GLY A 789 17.32 -20.81 0.98
N GLU A 790 17.09 -19.63 0.39
CA GLU A 790 16.38 -19.46 -0.88
C GLU A 790 16.93 -18.28 -1.69
N ASP A 791 16.91 -18.38 -3.02
CA ASP A 791 17.44 -17.32 -3.92
C ASP A 791 16.54 -16.07 -3.94
N ILE A 792 15.24 -16.24 -3.70
CA ILE A 792 14.26 -15.15 -3.60
C ILE A 792 14.39 -14.34 -2.31
N ALA A 793 15.28 -14.74 -1.39
CA ALA A 793 15.54 -14.03 -0.14
C ALA A 793 16.01 -12.58 -0.38
N ILE A 794 16.62 -12.27 -1.55
CA ILE A 794 17.01 -10.90 -1.95
C ILE A 794 15.87 -9.87 -1.86
N HIS A 795 14.61 -10.31 -1.88
CA HIS A 795 13.47 -9.41 -1.74
C HIS A 795 13.05 -9.13 -0.29
N GLN A 796 13.68 -9.76 0.70
CA GLN A 796 13.31 -9.65 2.13
C GLN A 796 14.53 -9.58 3.07
N GLN A 797 15.71 -9.99 2.59
CA GLN A 797 16.95 -10.02 3.35
C GLN A 797 18.09 -9.45 2.50
N CYS A 798 18.80 -8.47 3.04
CA CYS A 798 19.99 -7.93 2.44
C CYS A 798 21.23 -8.71 2.89
N ILE A 799 22.17 -8.94 1.98
CA ILE A 799 23.45 -9.57 2.30
C ILE A 799 24.40 -8.64 3.06
N TRP A 800 24.21 -7.33 2.93
CA TRP A 800 25.00 -6.30 3.58
C TRP A 800 24.41 -5.88 4.92
N GLU A 801 25.28 -5.63 5.88
CA GLU A 801 24.93 -4.91 7.10
C GLU A 801 24.56 -3.44 6.76
N PRO A 802 23.68 -2.80 7.55
CA PRO A 802 23.16 -1.46 7.26
C PRO A 802 24.21 -0.37 7.02
N GLU A 803 25.36 -0.41 7.71
CA GLU A 803 26.40 0.62 7.63
C GLU A 803 27.16 0.58 6.29
N LYS A 804 27.13 -0.54 5.59
CA LYS A 804 27.91 -0.74 4.36
C LYS A 804 27.45 0.17 3.21
N PHE A 805 26.16 0.47 3.15
CA PHE A 805 25.59 1.34 2.13
C PHE A 805 26.22 2.74 2.15
N ASP A 806 26.25 3.35 3.34
CA ASP A 806 26.79 4.70 3.51
C ASP A 806 28.32 4.68 3.41
N ALA A 807 29.00 3.63 3.88
CA ALA A 807 30.44 3.48 3.71
C ALA A 807 30.89 3.45 2.24
N LEU A 808 30.12 2.79 1.36
CA LEU A 808 30.40 2.75 -0.08
C LEU A 808 30.04 4.07 -0.76
N ARG A 809 28.89 4.69 -0.41
CA ARG A 809 28.55 6.03 -0.90
C ARG A 809 29.62 7.05 -0.52
N ASP A 810 30.09 7.04 0.72
CA ASP A 810 31.13 7.96 1.19
C ASP A 810 32.44 7.76 0.43
N ALA A 811 32.84 6.51 0.16
CA ALA A 811 34.02 6.23 -0.66
C ALA A 811 33.89 6.82 -2.08
N ILE A 812 32.71 6.70 -2.71
CA ILE A 812 32.41 7.30 -4.02
C ILE A 812 32.49 8.82 -3.93
N ILE A 813 31.86 9.43 -2.92
CA ILE A 813 31.90 10.88 -2.71
C ILE A 813 33.33 11.38 -2.54
N GLN A 814 34.17 10.69 -1.74
CA GLN A 814 35.57 11.07 -1.57
C GLN A 814 36.36 11.00 -2.89
N ALA A 815 36.09 10.02 -3.75
CA ALA A 815 36.70 9.94 -5.07
C ALA A 815 36.26 11.09 -5.98
N ILE A 816 34.96 11.40 -6.01
CA ILE A 816 34.40 12.55 -6.75
C ILE A 816 35.04 13.86 -6.29
N LEU A 817 35.15 14.07 -4.97
CA LEU A 817 35.74 15.27 -4.40
C LEU A 817 37.19 15.44 -4.85
N LYS A 818 38.01 14.38 -4.83
CA LYS A 818 39.40 14.41 -5.32
C LYS A 818 39.49 14.76 -6.80
N LEU A 819 38.68 14.10 -7.64
CA LEU A 819 38.63 14.34 -9.09
C LEU A 819 38.15 15.75 -9.46
N LYS A 820 37.41 16.41 -8.57
CA LYS A 820 36.93 17.79 -8.74
C LYS A 820 37.85 18.86 -8.13
N GLN A 821 38.96 18.51 -7.48
CA GLN A 821 39.87 19.51 -6.91
C GLN A 821 40.55 20.36 -8.00
N PRO A 822 40.75 21.67 -7.79
CA PRO A 822 41.48 22.51 -8.72
C PRO A 822 42.93 22.01 -8.86
N GLY A 823 43.31 21.53 -10.04
CA GLY A 823 44.63 20.95 -10.33
C GLY A 823 44.62 19.48 -10.78
N ALA A 824 43.48 18.79 -10.70
CA ALA A 824 43.31 17.40 -11.15
C ALA A 824 42.88 17.26 -12.65
N ARG A 825 42.65 18.37 -13.34
CA ARG A 825 42.25 18.42 -14.76
C ARG A 825 43.36 18.94 -15.66
#